data_AF-A0A812UWH7-F1
#
_entry.id   AF-A0A812UWH7-F1
#
_cell.length_a   1.000
_cell.length_b   1.000
_cell.length_c   1.000
_cell.angle_alpha   90.00
_cell.angle_beta   90.00
_cell.angle_gamma   90.00
#
_symmetry.space_group_name_H-M   'P 1'
#
loop_
_entity.id
_entity.type
_entity.pdbx_description
1 polymer ?
#
loop_
_entity_poly.entity_id
_entity_poly.type
_entity_poly.pdbx_seq_one_letter_code
_entity_poly.pdbx_strand_id
1 'polypeptide(L)'
;MRWLQSGIADVGLTVGDYVGNAAVIVGNSIVEDAASTLGDVAVAAGSAVADVGEVVADATVDLAGDALDAAEQSIAQGVKLASTVGNEIASKASALGGEIAKLGPLAAGLAKAAWDEIKKFINCLAQSFTLCKMLIGDMCDCDSGSDVSASLSGLSMRCKFKGDFAQGFGISSSSSGSFEMGDASSGGKIKLPGNPFQQQRKHPGSSLRSRKALKGSKSKAPAGSCESKLELAVEGVVQFEPTVSISLKTNGDTEVGVEGLVRASFDALATAEGGCGLSAERFPQKPLQKVACAPPFCVIVLLQMVAEVEMSGVITGSAEVGASADFQISGSVLVNPKGHADADFQNPTIKHQEGFGLAASAFGSVRVGMGPVLTVWPMPGVPIVINPMFNAEVRAQGTLRLSSGFSLAETQAVNSRTTVTSNTSRVNRIDMCGAAAVNLFADIDIQGFALPKPISASLGTGWIKDKIRESLDPLAIRKPGITQIGAHEYCKEVFTSPGFDTAACAAELGCKFAGRPPPPMVTILPAAQVAEHVHTTSSASACYDIPMGDRFIQLGHWRLAAIDDNHFSISHKGGKTAQIFRNDGTLHPGPRSDYGAWGRSIGAAQGISFGFQYIQIGKFRVGAVDENHLSIAHIGGQTVQIFRNDGTLHPGPTTDWSTFDRPESMPAGITAGDRFVQLGKFRLGDADGHHFLVTHDSGQTIQIYRGDGTLHPGPRTDWTGAISTRSPSAWTCKDLPEIAYGACDSGWAGFGDRFIQLGDWRLAAIDATHFSISHKDGMTTQIWRADGTVHGGPRSDYNAWGRPLGFPSGITFGPGFIQIGKWRMGQIDGHHFSIAHQDGQTAQIYRGDGTLHNGPRTDYNAWSRSSGPANSVTFGDRFIQFGRFRFGDADGTHFIVTHAGGQTIQIYHKHGSLHPGPRTDWTAALNDRYPQWHCGTVQTVFGTCTGIATGHNFLQLGEWRLAAIDGNHFSVSHQAGQTCQIYRNDGTLHPGPRTSWGAWHLETKEVHSSNRVTFGDRFIQFGHFRMGEVDEAHFSISHSGGQTIQIFRKDGTLHPGPRTDYGLWGRQEGDALGVTFGDRFVQIGNFRVGDVDGTHFSVTHVGGKTVEIFRSDGTLHAGPRSDYTTFGRPLSECKVFS
;
A
#
# COMPACT_ATOMS: atom_id res chain seq x y z
N MET A 1 -27.14 -2.83 -40.85
CA MET A 1 -25.66 -2.80 -40.79
C MET A 1 -25.16 -1.68 -39.86
N ARG A 2 -25.57 -1.68 -38.56
CA ARG A 2 -25.16 -0.65 -37.56
C ARG A 2 -25.17 -1.16 -36.11
N TRP A 3 -25.19 -2.49 -35.91
CA TRP A 3 -25.43 -3.16 -34.62
C TRP A 3 -24.46 -4.32 -34.32
N LEU A 4 -23.38 -4.47 -35.11
CA LEU A 4 -22.38 -5.53 -34.92
C LEU A 4 -21.03 -5.05 -34.36
N GLN A 5 -20.80 -3.74 -34.22
CA GLN A 5 -19.46 -3.18 -34.02
C GLN A 5 -19.02 -3.00 -32.56
N SER A 6 -19.89 -3.18 -31.56
CA SER A 6 -19.50 -3.11 -30.13
C SER A 6 -19.11 -4.47 -29.55
N GLY A 7 -19.86 -5.53 -29.87
CA GLY A 7 -19.79 -6.79 -29.13
C GLY A 7 -18.54 -7.66 -29.29
N ILE A 8 -17.56 -7.27 -30.12
CA ILE A 8 -16.30 -8.02 -30.31
C ILE A 8 -15.20 -7.50 -29.37
N ALA A 9 -15.20 -6.20 -29.03
CA ALA A 9 -14.25 -5.63 -28.08
C ALA A 9 -14.49 -6.18 -26.65
N ASP A 10 -15.75 -6.18 -26.21
CA ASP A 10 -16.14 -6.64 -24.87
C ASP A 10 -15.79 -8.12 -24.63
N VAL A 11 -15.90 -8.97 -25.67
CA VAL A 11 -15.60 -10.41 -25.56
C VAL A 11 -14.10 -10.66 -25.40
N GLY A 12 -13.24 -9.88 -26.07
CA GLY A 12 -11.79 -9.97 -25.90
C GLY A 12 -11.33 -9.63 -24.49
N LEU A 13 -11.92 -8.59 -23.90
CA LEU A 13 -11.69 -8.21 -22.50
C LEU A 13 -12.23 -9.27 -21.53
N THR A 14 -13.49 -9.68 -21.70
CA THR A 14 -14.15 -10.69 -20.85
C THR A 14 -13.39 -12.02 -20.78
N VAL A 15 -12.75 -12.45 -21.87
CA VAL A 15 -11.93 -13.69 -21.86
C VAL A 15 -10.63 -13.51 -21.08
N GLY A 16 -10.01 -12.32 -21.10
CA GLY A 16 -8.87 -12.00 -20.24
C GLY A 16 -9.25 -12.06 -18.75
N ASP A 17 -10.36 -11.43 -18.39
CA ASP A 17 -10.86 -11.39 -17.00
C ASP A 17 -11.15 -12.80 -16.44
N TYR A 18 -11.66 -13.72 -17.26
CA TYR A 18 -11.92 -15.10 -16.84
C TYR A 18 -10.66 -15.95 -16.64
N VAL A 19 -9.54 -15.62 -17.29
CA VAL A 19 -8.29 -16.39 -17.18
C VAL A 19 -7.40 -15.88 -16.06
N GLY A 20 -7.34 -14.56 -15.83
CA GLY A 20 -6.56 -13.96 -14.75
C GLY A 20 -6.95 -14.45 -13.35
N ASN A 21 -8.20 -14.88 -13.15
CA ASN A 21 -8.70 -15.41 -11.89
C ASN A 21 -8.25 -16.86 -11.58
N ALA A 22 -7.61 -17.58 -12.51
CA ALA A 22 -7.13 -18.95 -12.28
C ALA A 22 -5.67 -19.02 -11.77
N ALA A 23 -4.83 -18.03 -12.09
CA ALA A 23 -3.38 -18.11 -11.87
C ALA A 23 -2.92 -17.88 -10.41
N VAL A 24 -3.77 -17.29 -9.56
CA VAL A 24 -3.41 -16.93 -8.17
C VAL A 24 -3.27 -18.15 -7.24
N ILE A 25 -3.70 -19.34 -7.66
CA ILE A 25 -3.73 -20.55 -6.81
C ILE A 25 -2.43 -21.39 -6.89
N VAL A 26 -1.56 -21.16 -7.88
CA VAL A 26 -0.33 -21.97 -8.07
C VAL A 26 0.95 -21.25 -7.59
N GLY A 27 0.83 -20.05 -7.00
CA GLY A 27 1.98 -19.30 -6.46
C GLY A 27 2.58 -19.84 -5.16
N ASN A 28 1.84 -20.67 -4.41
CA ASN A 28 2.18 -21.04 -3.02
C ASN A 28 2.46 -22.53 -2.79
N SER A 29 2.77 -23.32 -3.83
CA SER A 29 3.10 -24.76 -3.69
C SER A 29 4.40 -25.21 -4.36
N ILE A 30 5.30 -24.28 -4.71
CA ILE A 30 6.61 -24.58 -5.32
C ILE A 30 7.72 -23.84 -4.56
N VAL A 31 7.84 -24.12 -3.26
CA VAL A 31 8.90 -23.58 -2.39
C VAL A 31 9.62 -24.68 -1.58
N GLU A 32 9.06 -25.88 -1.45
CA GLU A 32 9.63 -26.94 -0.59
C GLU A 32 10.47 -28.01 -1.31
N ASP A 33 10.33 -28.20 -2.63
CA ASP A 33 10.88 -29.39 -3.34
C ASP A 33 12.15 -29.11 -4.19
N ALA A 34 12.86 -28.03 -3.89
CA ALA A 34 14.06 -27.58 -4.61
C ALA A 34 15.39 -27.81 -3.84
N ALA A 35 15.42 -28.76 -2.90
CA ALA A 35 16.51 -28.92 -1.93
C ALA A 35 17.17 -30.32 -1.86
N SER A 36 16.77 -31.29 -2.69
CA SER A 36 17.09 -32.72 -2.48
C SER A 36 17.87 -33.44 -3.61
N THR A 37 18.21 -32.77 -4.73
CA THR A 37 18.77 -33.47 -5.92
C THR A 37 20.08 -32.85 -6.45
N LEU A 38 21.10 -32.72 -5.59
CA LEU A 38 22.45 -32.28 -6.00
C LEU A 38 23.60 -32.95 -5.22
N GLY A 39 23.40 -34.18 -4.72
CA GLY A 39 24.39 -34.96 -3.97
C GLY A 39 25.12 -36.05 -4.77
N ASP A 40 24.38 -36.90 -5.50
CA ASP A 40 24.84 -38.27 -5.81
C ASP A 40 25.47 -38.50 -7.20
N VAL A 41 25.87 -37.44 -7.92
CA VAL A 41 26.53 -37.58 -9.25
C VAL A 41 27.98 -37.07 -9.24
N ALA A 42 28.68 -37.27 -8.12
CA ALA A 42 30.10 -36.97 -7.95
C ALA A 42 31.02 -38.21 -7.89
N VAL A 43 30.49 -39.43 -8.08
CA VAL A 43 31.25 -40.70 -7.94
C VAL A 43 30.98 -41.66 -9.11
N ALA A 44 31.34 -41.28 -10.34
CA ALA A 44 31.37 -42.19 -11.51
C ALA A 44 32.24 -41.73 -12.71
N ALA A 45 33.29 -40.92 -12.50
CA ALA A 45 34.14 -40.43 -13.60
C ALA A 45 35.52 -41.11 -13.60
N GLY A 46 35.67 -42.28 -14.24
CA GLY A 46 36.97 -42.95 -14.33
C GLY A 46 37.02 -44.32 -15.01
N SER A 47 37.02 -44.36 -16.36
CA SER A 47 37.68 -45.40 -17.19
C SER A 47 37.74 -45.03 -18.68
N ALA A 48 38.57 -45.74 -19.44
CA ALA A 48 38.89 -45.63 -20.88
C ALA A 48 37.66 -45.46 -21.82
N VAL A 49 37.70 -44.75 -22.97
CA VAL A 49 38.67 -44.66 -24.10
C VAL A 49 38.57 -45.84 -25.10
N ALA A 50 38.58 -45.51 -26.40
CA ALA A 50 38.62 -46.40 -27.61
C ALA A 50 37.34 -47.23 -27.91
N ASP A 51 36.98 -47.57 -29.17
CA ASP A 51 37.35 -47.04 -30.51
C ASP A 51 36.44 -47.64 -31.63
N VAL A 52 36.42 -47.07 -32.85
CA VAL A 52 35.94 -47.68 -34.15
C VAL A 52 34.42 -48.05 -34.23
N GLY A 53 33.70 -48.12 -35.36
CA GLY A 53 33.88 -47.81 -36.81
C GLY A 53 32.51 -48.03 -37.51
N GLU A 54 32.07 -47.21 -38.48
CA GLU A 54 32.26 -47.30 -39.96
C GLU A 54 31.44 -48.41 -40.68
N VAL A 55 31.17 -48.19 -41.99
CA VAL A 55 30.48 -49.08 -42.98
C VAL A 55 28.96 -49.23 -42.71
N VAL A 56 28.02 -49.19 -43.66
CA VAL A 56 27.98 -49.55 -45.10
C VAL A 56 27.23 -48.50 -45.95
N ALA A 57 27.56 -48.41 -47.24
CA ALA A 57 26.88 -47.57 -48.26
C ALA A 57 26.32 -48.41 -49.44
N ASP A 58 25.83 -47.74 -50.49
CA ASP A 58 25.18 -48.26 -51.71
C ASP A 58 23.68 -48.67 -51.53
N ALA A 59 22.77 -48.52 -52.51
CA ALA A 59 22.94 -48.26 -53.96
C ALA A 59 21.67 -47.55 -54.57
N THR A 60 21.58 -47.02 -55.81
CA THR A 60 22.52 -46.38 -56.78
C THR A 60 21.76 -46.08 -58.10
N VAL A 61 21.72 -44.81 -58.58
CA VAL A 61 21.55 -44.39 -60.03
C VAL A 61 20.18 -44.71 -60.72
N ASP A 62 19.59 -43.96 -61.67
CA ASP A 62 19.85 -42.63 -62.27
C ASP A 62 18.54 -42.07 -62.90
N LEU A 63 18.51 -40.78 -63.28
CA LEU A 63 18.57 -40.31 -64.69
C LEU A 63 18.07 -38.85 -64.86
N ALA A 64 18.82 -38.04 -65.62
CA ALA A 64 18.35 -36.77 -66.19
C ALA A 64 17.39 -37.03 -67.38
N GLY A 65 16.63 -36.08 -67.93
CA GLY A 65 16.52 -34.65 -67.64
C GLY A 65 16.29 -33.90 -68.95
N ASP A 66 15.04 -33.48 -69.18
CA ASP A 66 14.55 -32.63 -70.27
C ASP A 66 13.24 -31.98 -69.76
N ALA A 67 12.87 -30.73 -70.07
CA ALA A 67 13.57 -29.72 -70.85
C ALA A 67 13.47 -28.35 -70.15
N LEU A 68 14.51 -27.52 -70.28
CA LEU A 68 14.61 -26.18 -69.66
C LEU A 68 13.97 -25.07 -70.55
N ASP A 69 13.17 -25.46 -71.55
CA ASP A 69 12.75 -24.60 -72.67
C ASP A 69 11.29 -24.12 -72.62
N ALA A 70 10.75 -23.86 -71.42
CA ALA A 70 9.42 -23.27 -71.22
C ALA A 70 9.42 -22.03 -70.29
N ALA A 71 10.59 -21.41 -70.07
CA ALA A 71 10.78 -20.39 -69.04
C ALA A 71 10.31 -18.97 -69.39
N GLU A 72 9.90 -18.69 -70.65
CA GLU A 72 9.68 -17.31 -71.14
C GLU A 72 8.23 -16.79 -71.18
N GLN A 73 7.20 -17.58 -70.81
CA GLN A 73 5.79 -17.09 -70.81
C GLN A 73 5.03 -17.20 -69.48
N SER A 74 5.65 -17.71 -68.41
CA SER A 74 4.98 -17.92 -67.12
C SER A 74 4.75 -16.65 -66.27
N ILE A 75 5.45 -15.55 -66.57
CA ILE A 75 5.43 -14.30 -65.80
C ILE A 75 4.04 -13.63 -65.81
N ALA A 76 3.21 -13.87 -66.84
CA ALA A 76 1.87 -13.28 -66.95
C ALA A 76 0.77 -14.00 -66.14
N GLN A 77 1.03 -15.18 -65.53
CA GLN A 77 0.00 -15.95 -64.82
C GLN A 77 0.19 -16.06 -63.30
N GLY A 78 1.41 -15.86 -62.77
CA GLY A 78 1.69 -16.00 -61.33
C GLY A 78 0.79 -15.16 -60.41
N VAL A 79 0.43 -13.94 -60.83
CA VAL A 79 -0.44 -13.02 -60.10
C VAL A 79 -1.87 -13.56 -59.93
N LYS A 80 -2.36 -14.41 -60.85
CA LYS A 80 -3.75 -14.93 -60.85
C LYS A 80 -3.90 -16.28 -60.14
N LEU A 81 -2.80 -17.02 -59.96
CA LEU A 81 -2.82 -18.31 -59.25
C LEU A 81 -2.82 -18.12 -57.72
N ALA A 82 -2.06 -17.15 -57.21
CA ALA A 82 -1.96 -16.85 -55.78
C ALA A 82 -3.32 -16.54 -55.11
N SER A 83 -4.17 -15.74 -55.77
CA SER A 83 -5.52 -15.43 -55.29
C SER A 83 -6.49 -16.61 -55.36
N THR A 84 -6.18 -17.64 -56.14
CA THR A 84 -7.04 -18.82 -56.30
C THR A 84 -6.71 -19.87 -55.24
N VAL A 85 -5.42 -20.19 -55.06
CA VAL A 85 -4.93 -21.19 -54.09
C VAL A 85 -5.30 -20.79 -52.65
N GLY A 86 -5.17 -19.52 -52.27
CA GLY A 86 -5.55 -19.05 -50.93
C GLY A 86 -7.03 -19.27 -50.60
N ASN A 87 -7.92 -19.02 -51.56
CA ASN A 87 -9.36 -19.24 -51.39
C ASN A 87 -9.74 -20.73 -51.39
N GLU A 88 -9.05 -21.56 -52.17
CA GLU A 88 -9.33 -22.99 -52.21
C GLU A 88 -8.84 -23.71 -50.94
N ILE A 89 -7.69 -23.34 -50.38
CA ILE A 89 -7.22 -23.82 -49.07
C ILE A 89 -8.21 -23.42 -47.96
N ALA A 90 -8.65 -22.16 -47.92
CA ALA A 90 -9.61 -21.69 -46.92
C ALA A 90 -10.94 -22.46 -46.95
N SER A 91 -11.50 -22.68 -48.14
CA SER A 91 -12.77 -23.42 -48.29
C SER A 91 -12.65 -24.90 -47.92
N LYS A 92 -11.55 -25.58 -48.25
CA LYS A 92 -11.36 -27.00 -47.89
C LYS A 92 -10.99 -27.20 -46.42
N ALA A 93 -10.29 -26.27 -45.78
CA ALA A 93 -10.11 -26.28 -44.33
C ALA A 93 -11.45 -26.13 -43.60
N SER A 94 -12.33 -25.22 -44.06
CA SER A 94 -13.68 -25.05 -43.51
C SER A 94 -14.58 -26.28 -43.69
N ALA A 95 -14.38 -27.08 -44.74
CA ALA A 95 -15.12 -28.33 -44.94
C ALA A 95 -14.66 -29.46 -44.00
N LEU A 96 -13.37 -29.49 -43.65
CA LEU A 96 -12.79 -30.56 -42.83
C LEU A 96 -13.20 -30.47 -41.36
N GLY A 97 -13.28 -29.25 -40.80
CA GLY A 97 -13.61 -29.03 -39.39
C GLY A 97 -15.01 -29.49 -38.97
N GLY A 98 -15.98 -29.49 -39.91
CA GLY A 98 -17.37 -29.89 -39.63
C GLY A 98 -17.59 -31.39 -39.46
N GLU A 99 -16.79 -32.24 -40.11
CA GLU A 99 -16.90 -33.70 -40.01
C GLU A 99 -15.92 -34.32 -39.00
N ILE A 100 -14.77 -33.68 -38.72
CA ILE A 100 -13.78 -34.20 -37.76
C ILE A 100 -14.38 -34.40 -36.35
N ALA A 101 -15.36 -33.59 -35.94
CA ALA A 101 -16.05 -33.77 -34.65
C ALA A 101 -16.82 -35.09 -34.50
N LYS A 102 -16.98 -35.88 -35.58
CA LYS A 102 -17.62 -37.23 -35.57
C LYS A 102 -16.61 -38.38 -35.58
N LEU A 103 -15.32 -38.10 -35.80
CA LEU A 103 -14.29 -39.11 -36.04
C LEU A 103 -13.23 -39.05 -34.93
N GLY A 104 -13.04 -40.17 -34.24
CA GLY A 104 -12.07 -40.32 -33.16
C GLY A 104 -10.61 -40.42 -33.66
N PRO A 105 -9.85 -41.49 -33.32
CA PRO A 105 -8.41 -41.56 -33.54
C PRO A 105 -7.87 -41.27 -34.97
N LEU A 106 -8.70 -41.32 -36.03
CA LEU A 106 -8.30 -40.94 -37.39
C LEU A 106 -7.84 -39.48 -37.51
N ALA A 107 -8.38 -38.55 -36.70
CA ALA A 107 -8.10 -37.12 -36.83
C ALA A 107 -6.59 -36.79 -36.67
N ALA A 108 -5.91 -37.51 -35.77
CA ALA A 108 -4.46 -37.36 -35.57
C ALA A 108 -3.63 -37.76 -36.80
N GLY A 109 -4.09 -38.75 -37.58
CA GLY A 109 -3.42 -39.19 -38.80
C GLY A 109 -3.50 -38.16 -39.93
N LEU A 110 -4.66 -37.50 -40.10
CA LEU A 110 -4.84 -36.43 -41.09
C LEU A 110 -4.08 -35.15 -40.72
N ALA A 111 -4.07 -34.76 -39.43
CA ALA A 111 -3.27 -33.65 -38.95
C ALA A 111 -1.77 -33.88 -39.20
N LYS A 112 -1.28 -35.10 -38.95
CA LYS A 112 0.10 -35.49 -39.25
C LYS A 112 0.42 -35.42 -40.75
N ALA A 113 -0.45 -35.95 -41.61
CA ALA A 113 -0.24 -35.92 -43.06
C ALA A 113 -0.18 -34.48 -43.61
N ALA A 114 -1.02 -33.57 -43.11
CA ALA A 114 -0.96 -32.16 -43.46
C ALA A 114 0.34 -31.48 -42.99
N TRP A 115 0.80 -31.81 -41.78
CA TRP A 115 2.08 -31.33 -41.24
C TRP A 115 3.28 -31.85 -42.04
N ASP A 116 3.26 -33.11 -42.50
CA ASP A 116 4.34 -33.69 -43.29
C ASP A 116 4.47 -33.06 -44.69
N GLU A 117 3.39 -32.55 -45.31
CA GLU A 117 3.47 -31.73 -46.54
C GLU A 117 3.94 -30.29 -46.28
N ILE A 118 3.48 -29.65 -45.20
CA ILE A 118 4.02 -28.34 -44.76
C ILE A 118 5.53 -28.47 -44.50
N LYS A 119 5.98 -29.58 -43.91
CA LYS A 119 7.39 -29.90 -43.66
C LYS A 119 8.17 -30.12 -44.95
N LYS A 120 7.62 -30.79 -45.97
CA LYS A 120 8.24 -30.88 -47.31
C LYS A 120 8.41 -29.50 -47.95
N PHE A 121 7.39 -28.64 -47.88
CA PHE A 121 7.44 -27.27 -48.39
C PHE A 121 8.51 -26.42 -47.68
N ILE A 122 8.56 -26.46 -46.34
CA ILE A 122 9.58 -25.75 -45.55
C ILE A 122 10.98 -26.31 -45.82
N ASN A 123 11.15 -27.62 -45.96
CA ASN A 123 12.45 -28.22 -46.29
C ASN A 123 12.94 -27.81 -47.69
N CYS A 124 12.05 -27.75 -48.68
CA CYS A 124 12.35 -27.26 -50.02
C CYS A 124 12.78 -25.77 -49.99
N LEU A 125 12.08 -24.94 -49.21
CA LEU A 125 12.47 -23.55 -48.95
C LEU A 125 13.84 -23.45 -48.26
N ALA A 126 14.10 -24.27 -47.24
CA ALA A 126 15.36 -24.28 -46.49
C ALA A 126 16.58 -24.68 -47.33
N GLN A 127 16.38 -25.52 -48.36
CA GLN A 127 17.42 -25.88 -49.33
C GLN A 127 17.65 -24.79 -50.40
N SER A 128 16.67 -23.89 -50.60
CA SER A 128 16.71 -22.85 -51.63
C SER A 128 17.17 -21.48 -51.09
N PHE A 129 16.81 -21.16 -49.85
CA PHE A 129 17.12 -19.90 -49.18
C PHE A 129 17.34 -20.12 -47.67
N THR A 130 18.22 -19.33 -47.06
CA THR A 130 18.33 -19.31 -45.59
C THR A 130 17.03 -18.78 -44.96
N LEU A 131 16.24 -19.65 -44.33
CA LEU A 131 14.92 -19.32 -43.75
C LEU A 131 14.97 -18.07 -42.86
N CYS A 132 16.05 -17.86 -42.11
CA CYS A 132 16.26 -16.66 -41.30
C CYS A 132 16.14 -15.35 -42.12
N LYS A 133 16.84 -15.23 -43.26
CA LYS A 133 16.80 -14.02 -44.10
C LYS A 133 15.44 -13.83 -44.80
N MET A 134 14.71 -14.93 -45.07
CA MET A 134 13.40 -14.87 -45.71
C MET A 134 12.24 -14.57 -44.75
N LEU A 135 12.26 -15.13 -43.54
CA LEU A 135 11.14 -15.07 -42.58
C LEU A 135 11.29 -13.97 -41.53
N ILE A 136 12.53 -13.61 -41.15
CA ILE A 136 12.80 -12.54 -40.18
C ILE A 136 13.51 -11.31 -40.79
N GLY A 137 13.99 -11.42 -42.04
CA GLY A 137 14.65 -10.33 -42.76
C GLY A 137 15.99 -9.91 -42.15
N ASP A 138 16.52 -8.76 -42.61
CA ASP A 138 17.81 -8.21 -42.17
C ASP A 138 17.83 -7.70 -40.70
N MET A 139 16.76 -7.92 -39.93
CA MET A 139 16.65 -7.50 -38.54
C MET A 139 17.45 -8.40 -37.59
N CYS A 140 17.57 -9.68 -37.93
CA CYS A 140 18.25 -10.69 -37.13
C CYS A 140 19.58 -11.05 -37.79
N ASP A 141 20.65 -11.14 -37.01
CA ASP A 141 21.97 -11.47 -37.53
C ASP A 141 22.09 -12.98 -37.74
N CYS A 142 21.58 -13.46 -38.87
CA CYS A 142 21.62 -14.87 -39.28
C CYS A 142 23.06 -15.42 -39.32
N ASP A 143 24.03 -14.56 -39.60
CA ASP A 143 25.45 -14.92 -39.67
C ASP A 143 26.08 -15.03 -38.25
N SER A 144 25.41 -14.53 -37.20
CA SER A 144 25.86 -14.52 -35.79
C SER A 144 25.04 -15.44 -34.86
N GLY A 145 24.28 -16.39 -35.42
CA GLY A 145 23.48 -17.37 -34.67
C GLY A 145 22.00 -17.02 -34.51
N SER A 146 21.40 -16.35 -35.49
CA SER A 146 19.94 -16.30 -35.62
C SER A 146 19.45 -17.40 -36.56
N ASP A 147 18.41 -18.15 -36.17
CA ASP A 147 17.88 -19.28 -36.93
C ASP A 147 16.34 -19.29 -36.98
N VAL A 148 15.81 -20.05 -37.94
CA VAL A 148 14.42 -20.52 -37.94
C VAL A 148 14.46 -22.02 -38.21
N SER A 149 13.94 -22.80 -37.28
CA SER A 149 13.99 -24.26 -37.28
C SER A 149 12.58 -24.85 -37.14
N ALA A 150 12.14 -25.57 -38.17
CA ALA A 150 10.86 -26.29 -38.17
C ALA A 150 11.08 -27.76 -37.80
N SER A 151 10.26 -28.26 -36.86
CA SER A 151 10.41 -29.59 -36.26
C SER A 151 9.07 -30.35 -36.22
N LEU A 152 9.06 -31.59 -35.70
CA LEU A 152 7.81 -32.30 -35.41
C LEU A 152 7.10 -31.78 -34.16
N SER A 153 7.80 -31.07 -33.27
CA SER A 153 7.29 -30.50 -32.03
C SER A 153 6.86 -29.03 -32.15
N GLY A 154 7.23 -28.32 -33.22
CA GLY A 154 6.88 -26.92 -33.42
C GLY A 154 7.76 -26.16 -34.41
N LEU A 155 7.48 -24.86 -34.54
CA LEU A 155 8.34 -23.88 -35.21
C LEU A 155 9.11 -23.10 -34.14
N SER A 156 10.43 -23.12 -34.20
CA SER A 156 11.31 -22.30 -33.37
C SER A 156 11.98 -21.21 -34.22
N MET A 157 12.11 -20.02 -33.65
CA MET A 157 12.85 -18.90 -34.21
C MET A 157 13.76 -18.33 -33.12
N ARG A 158 15.03 -18.06 -33.44
CA ARG A 158 15.96 -17.31 -32.58
C ARG A 158 16.45 -16.10 -33.34
N CYS A 159 16.15 -14.90 -32.84
CA CYS A 159 16.56 -13.63 -33.43
C CYS A 159 17.54 -12.91 -32.51
N LYS A 160 18.80 -12.82 -32.94
CA LYS A 160 19.84 -12.00 -32.31
C LYS A 160 19.96 -10.69 -33.08
N PHE A 161 19.59 -9.57 -32.48
CA PHE A 161 19.35 -8.34 -33.24
C PHE A 161 20.62 -7.71 -33.81
N LYS A 162 20.54 -7.21 -35.04
CA LYS A 162 21.61 -6.47 -35.72
C LYS A 162 21.37 -4.96 -35.66
N GLY A 163 22.44 -4.17 -35.75
CA GLY A 163 22.35 -2.71 -35.86
C GLY A 163 21.82 -2.01 -34.60
N ASP A 164 20.81 -1.16 -34.76
CA ASP A 164 20.37 -0.15 -33.77
C ASP A 164 20.06 -0.69 -32.38
N PHE A 165 19.51 -1.91 -32.29
CA PHE A 165 19.13 -2.53 -31.02
C PHE A 165 20.33 -2.94 -30.17
N ALA A 166 21.50 -3.15 -30.79
CA ALA A 166 22.76 -3.50 -30.12
C ALA A 166 23.67 -2.29 -29.90
N GLN A 167 23.22 -1.07 -30.19
CA GLN A 167 23.95 0.16 -29.90
C GLN A 167 23.80 0.54 -28.41
N GLY A 168 24.77 1.28 -27.88
CA GLY A 168 24.65 1.91 -26.57
C GLY A 168 23.79 3.18 -26.66
N PHE A 169 22.91 3.38 -25.68
CA PHE A 169 22.12 4.61 -25.53
C PHE A 169 22.42 5.21 -24.16
N GLY A 170 22.65 6.51 -24.12
CA GLY A 170 23.11 7.16 -22.91
C GLY A 170 22.65 8.61 -22.78
N ILE A 171 22.96 9.18 -21.63
CA ILE A 171 22.82 10.61 -21.35
C ILE A 171 24.20 11.13 -20.95
N SER A 172 24.62 12.27 -21.50
CA SER A 172 25.85 12.94 -21.09
C SER A 172 25.52 14.32 -20.54
N SER A 173 25.89 14.52 -19.27
CA SER A 173 25.88 15.80 -18.59
C SER A 173 26.51 16.92 -19.44
N SER A 174 25.95 18.11 -19.37
CA SER A 174 26.52 19.31 -19.99
C SER A 174 26.31 20.50 -19.08
N SER A 175 27.30 21.39 -18.98
CA SER A 175 27.24 22.59 -18.15
C SER A 175 26.19 23.63 -18.60
N SER A 176 25.65 23.46 -19.81
CA SER A 176 24.52 24.22 -20.36
C SER A 176 23.16 23.55 -20.16
N GLY A 177 23.10 22.38 -19.51
CA GLY A 177 21.85 21.69 -19.22
C GLY A 177 21.01 22.43 -18.19
N SER A 178 19.76 22.72 -18.53
CA SER A 178 18.73 23.03 -17.54
C SER A 178 17.89 21.78 -17.27
N PHE A 179 17.46 21.59 -16.03
CA PHE A 179 16.35 20.70 -15.76
C PHE A 179 15.08 21.29 -16.39
N GLU A 180 14.44 20.54 -17.27
CA GLU A 180 13.17 20.94 -17.90
C GLU A 180 12.02 20.26 -17.15
N MET A 181 10.88 20.96 -16.99
CA MET A 181 9.62 20.28 -16.67
C MET A 181 9.25 19.39 -17.86
N GLY A 182 9.16 18.08 -17.63
CA GLY A 182 8.89 17.12 -18.71
C GLY A 182 7.51 17.30 -19.31
N ASP A 183 7.41 16.99 -20.61
CA ASP A 183 6.15 17.08 -21.35
C ASP A 183 5.14 15.98 -20.95
N ALA A 184 3.97 15.97 -21.59
CA ALA A 184 2.89 15.02 -21.31
C ALA A 184 3.29 13.53 -21.47
N SER A 185 4.34 13.21 -22.22
CA SER A 185 4.87 11.84 -22.34
C SER A 185 5.70 11.38 -21.13
N SER A 186 6.27 12.33 -20.36
CA SER A 186 6.95 12.05 -19.09
C SER A 186 5.97 11.86 -17.91
N GLY A 187 4.70 12.21 -18.09
CA GLY A 187 3.72 12.31 -17.02
C GLY A 187 3.92 13.52 -16.10
N GLY A 188 4.68 14.54 -16.52
CA GLY A 188 5.03 15.71 -15.72
C GLY A 188 6.24 15.52 -14.80
N LYS A 189 7.00 14.42 -14.96
CA LYS A 189 8.27 14.20 -14.26
C LYS A 189 9.33 15.20 -14.73
N ILE A 190 10.29 15.50 -13.87
CA ILE A 190 11.39 16.43 -14.17
C ILE A 190 12.43 15.71 -15.05
N LYS A 191 12.84 16.36 -16.14
CA LYS A 191 13.86 15.85 -17.08
C LYS A 191 15.26 15.91 -16.46
N LEU A 192 16.10 14.90 -16.71
CA LEU A 192 17.48 14.87 -16.22
C LEU A 192 18.37 15.83 -17.03
N PRO A 193 19.34 16.49 -16.39
CA PRO A 193 20.20 17.46 -17.06
C PRO A 193 21.29 16.77 -17.90
N GLY A 194 21.02 16.59 -19.19
CA GLY A 194 22.02 16.13 -20.15
C GLY A 194 21.49 16.05 -21.57
N ASN A 195 22.39 15.74 -22.51
CA ASN A 195 22.01 15.43 -23.88
C ASN A 195 21.95 13.90 -24.07
N PRO A 196 20.85 13.33 -24.60
CA PRO A 196 20.83 11.93 -24.99
C PRO A 196 21.80 11.70 -26.17
N PHE A 197 22.55 10.62 -26.13
CA PHE A 197 23.50 10.24 -27.17
C PHE A 197 23.44 8.74 -27.48
N GLN A 198 23.88 8.39 -28.68
CA GLN A 198 24.00 7.01 -29.15
C GLN A 198 25.49 6.68 -29.29
N GLN A 199 25.87 5.47 -28.88
CA GLN A 199 27.23 4.94 -28.90
C GLN A 199 27.27 3.69 -29.78
N GLN A 200 28.27 3.58 -30.66
CA GLN A 200 28.49 2.35 -31.42
C GLN A 200 28.74 1.16 -30.46
N ARG A 201 28.19 0.00 -30.82
CA ARG A 201 28.29 -1.26 -30.06
C ARG A 201 29.73 -1.55 -29.62
N LYS A 202 29.94 -1.76 -28.32
CA LYS A 202 31.22 -2.17 -27.73
C LYS A 202 31.21 -3.63 -27.29
N HIS A 203 32.26 -4.38 -27.65
CA HIS A 203 32.38 -5.79 -27.29
C HIS A 203 32.37 -6.03 -25.77
N PRO A 204 31.79 -7.15 -25.29
CA PRO A 204 31.80 -7.52 -23.86
C PRO A 204 33.20 -7.44 -23.23
N GLY A 205 33.27 -7.03 -21.96
CA GLY A 205 34.54 -6.83 -21.25
C GLY A 205 35.36 -5.59 -21.66
N SER A 206 35.03 -4.91 -22.78
CA SER A 206 35.58 -3.57 -23.05
C SER A 206 34.79 -2.49 -22.30
N SER A 207 35.47 -1.47 -21.78
CA SER A 207 34.82 -0.39 -21.02
C SER A 207 33.85 0.41 -21.90
N LEU A 208 32.58 0.50 -21.45
CA LEU A 208 31.54 1.31 -22.12
C LEU A 208 31.89 2.81 -22.12
N ARG A 209 32.50 3.34 -21.06
CA ARG A 209 32.85 4.76 -20.94
C ARG A 209 34.18 4.92 -20.20
N SER A 210 35.08 5.73 -20.73
CA SER A 210 36.20 6.28 -19.95
C SER A 210 35.64 7.28 -18.95
N ARG A 211 35.75 7.00 -17.64
CA ARG A 211 35.29 7.88 -16.56
C ARG A 211 35.79 9.31 -16.79
N LYS A 212 34.89 10.29 -16.68
CA LYS A 212 35.19 11.71 -16.90
C LYS A 212 34.84 12.49 -15.63
N ALA A 213 35.70 13.43 -15.23
CA ALA A 213 35.46 14.24 -14.04
C ALA A 213 34.18 15.09 -14.17
N LEU A 214 33.12 14.72 -13.46
CA LEU A 214 31.78 15.32 -13.58
C LEU A 214 31.67 16.73 -12.99
N LYS A 215 32.68 17.17 -12.22
CA LYS A 215 32.67 18.42 -11.44
C LYS A 215 32.45 19.68 -12.30
N GLY A 216 32.81 19.64 -13.58
CA GLY A 216 32.58 20.72 -14.54
C GLY A 216 31.24 20.68 -15.29
N SER A 217 30.43 19.63 -15.12
CA SER A 217 29.19 19.40 -15.89
C SER A 217 27.90 19.50 -15.06
N LYS A 218 27.98 19.95 -13.80
CA LYS A 218 26.81 20.05 -12.93
C LYS A 218 25.79 21.06 -13.46
N SER A 219 24.53 20.67 -13.40
CA SER A 219 23.38 21.52 -13.68
C SER A 219 22.58 21.77 -12.40
N LYS A 220 21.96 22.95 -12.26
CA LYS A 220 21.17 23.33 -11.08
C LYS A 220 19.72 22.92 -11.23
N ALA A 221 19.16 22.28 -10.21
CA ALA A 221 17.74 21.94 -10.15
C ALA A 221 16.85 23.21 -10.06
N PRO A 222 15.57 23.13 -10.46
CA PRO A 222 14.62 24.23 -10.27
C PRO A 222 14.40 24.53 -8.78
N ALA A 223 14.05 25.77 -8.47
CA ALA A 223 13.63 26.14 -7.11
C ALA A 223 12.38 25.33 -6.72
N GLY A 224 12.42 24.64 -5.58
CA GLY A 224 11.36 23.76 -5.09
C GLY A 224 11.59 22.26 -5.30
N SER A 225 12.63 21.82 -6.03
CA SER A 225 12.97 20.38 -6.11
C SER A 225 13.73 19.84 -4.89
N CYS A 226 14.27 20.74 -4.05
CA CYS A 226 14.88 20.46 -2.75
C CYS A 226 14.70 21.66 -1.81
N GLU A 227 14.92 21.46 -0.51
CA GLU A 227 14.76 22.50 0.52
C GLU A 227 15.65 23.75 0.31
N SER A 228 16.85 23.60 -0.28
CA SER A 228 17.69 24.77 -0.58
C SER A 228 18.46 24.67 -1.90
N LYS A 229 19.20 23.59 -2.17
CA LYS A 229 20.03 23.50 -3.37
C LYS A 229 20.29 22.05 -3.82
N LEU A 230 20.14 21.81 -5.12
CA LEU A 230 20.65 20.60 -5.79
C LEU A 230 21.39 20.98 -7.07
N GLU A 231 22.59 20.44 -7.20
CA GLU A 231 23.41 20.41 -8.41
C GLU A 231 23.68 18.96 -8.79
N LEU A 232 23.31 18.56 -10.01
CA LEU A 232 23.42 17.19 -10.49
C LEU A 232 24.17 17.12 -11.82
N ALA A 233 25.05 16.14 -11.95
CA ALA A 233 25.58 15.68 -13.23
C ALA A 233 25.40 14.15 -13.31
N VAL A 234 24.79 13.65 -14.39
CA VAL A 234 24.66 12.22 -14.66
C VAL A 234 25.26 11.94 -16.05
N GLU A 235 26.11 10.93 -16.12
CA GLU A 235 26.66 10.41 -17.37
C GLU A 235 26.48 8.90 -17.42
N GLY A 236 25.41 8.46 -18.09
CA GLY A 236 25.06 7.05 -18.22
C GLY A 236 25.18 6.55 -19.66
N VAL A 237 25.44 5.25 -19.82
CA VAL A 237 25.25 4.52 -21.08
C VAL A 237 24.81 3.08 -20.79
N VAL A 238 23.76 2.64 -21.47
CA VAL A 238 23.24 1.28 -21.44
C VAL A 238 23.30 0.72 -22.85
N GLN A 239 24.00 -0.40 -23.02
CA GLN A 239 24.00 -1.21 -24.24
C GLN A 239 23.31 -2.54 -23.91
N PHE A 240 22.40 -2.98 -24.76
CA PHE A 240 21.71 -4.25 -24.59
C PHE A 240 21.91 -5.09 -25.85
N GLU A 241 22.21 -6.37 -25.70
CA GLU A 241 22.35 -7.30 -26.82
C GLU A 241 21.30 -8.41 -26.71
N PRO A 242 20.02 -8.10 -27.04
CA PRO A 242 18.94 -9.08 -26.97
C PRO A 242 19.06 -10.17 -28.04
N THR A 243 18.72 -11.38 -27.61
CA THR A 243 18.39 -12.55 -28.40
C THR A 243 16.98 -12.99 -28.00
N VAL A 244 16.00 -12.72 -28.86
CA VAL A 244 14.61 -13.14 -28.63
C VAL A 244 14.39 -14.48 -29.32
N SER A 245 13.98 -15.50 -28.57
CA SER A 245 13.49 -16.76 -29.12
C SER A 245 11.96 -16.79 -29.08
N ILE A 246 11.33 -17.37 -30.11
CA ILE A 246 9.89 -17.64 -30.15
C ILE A 246 9.71 -19.07 -30.62
N SER A 247 9.13 -19.92 -29.77
CA SER A 247 8.85 -21.33 -30.05
C SER A 247 7.35 -21.58 -30.00
N LEU A 248 6.75 -21.80 -31.17
CA LEU A 248 5.35 -22.19 -31.33
C LEU A 248 5.26 -23.71 -31.42
N LYS A 249 4.87 -24.35 -30.32
CA LYS A 249 4.75 -25.80 -30.20
C LYS A 249 3.49 -26.31 -30.90
N THR A 250 3.47 -27.56 -31.36
CA THR A 250 2.34 -28.13 -32.15
C THR A 250 1.05 -28.34 -31.34
N ASN A 251 1.09 -28.21 -30.01
CA ASN A 251 -0.09 -28.11 -29.15
C ASN A 251 -0.69 -26.69 -29.08
N GLY A 252 -0.02 -25.70 -29.70
CA GLY A 252 -0.41 -24.29 -29.74
C GLY A 252 0.26 -23.40 -28.68
N ASP A 253 1.09 -23.95 -27.78
CA ASP A 253 1.81 -23.15 -26.80
C ASP A 253 2.86 -22.26 -27.50
N THR A 254 2.87 -20.97 -27.16
CA THR A 254 3.81 -19.98 -27.68
C THR A 254 4.76 -19.56 -26.56
N GLU A 255 6.02 -20.00 -26.65
CA GLU A 255 7.06 -19.65 -25.69
C GLU A 255 7.91 -18.50 -26.24
N VAL A 256 7.89 -17.35 -25.58
CA VAL A 256 8.70 -16.16 -25.92
C VAL A 256 9.85 -16.06 -24.94
N GLY A 257 11.04 -16.52 -25.35
CA GLY A 257 12.28 -16.38 -24.60
C GLY A 257 12.99 -15.07 -24.91
N VAL A 258 13.61 -14.47 -23.89
CA VAL A 258 14.50 -13.32 -24.01
C VAL A 258 15.78 -13.62 -23.24
N GLU A 259 16.87 -13.81 -23.97
CA GLU A 259 18.23 -13.92 -23.45
C GLU A 259 19.03 -12.69 -23.90
N GLY A 260 19.89 -12.12 -23.07
CA GLY A 260 20.76 -11.05 -23.54
C GLY A 260 21.80 -10.58 -22.54
N LEU A 261 22.86 -9.97 -23.05
CA LEU A 261 23.80 -9.24 -22.22
C LEU A 261 23.34 -7.79 -22.08
N VAL A 262 22.96 -7.39 -20.87
CA VAL A 262 22.80 -5.98 -20.51
C VAL A 262 24.15 -5.47 -20.03
N ARG A 263 24.54 -4.30 -20.53
CA ARG A 263 25.79 -3.62 -20.15
C ARG A 263 25.43 -2.19 -19.73
N ALA A 264 25.53 -1.90 -18.45
CA ALA A 264 25.28 -0.57 -17.90
C ALA A 264 26.59 0.06 -17.41
N SER A 265 26.79 1.35 -17.64
CA SER A 265 27.89 2.11 -17.06
C SER A 265 27.46 3.54 -16.82
N PHE A 266 27.63 4.01 -15.59
CA PHE A 266 27.34 5.38 -15.22
C PHE A 266 28.34 5.96 -14.24
N ASP A 267 28.56 7.26 -14.40
CA ASP A 267 29.10 8.14 -13.38
C ASP A 267 27.99 9.14 -13.01
N ALA A 268 27.73 9.34 -11.71
CA ALA A 268 26.77 10.31 -11.19
C ALA A 268 27.42 11.15 -10.09
N LEU A 269 27.25 12.47 -10.15
CA LEU A 269 27.73 13.42 -9.16
C LEU A 269 26.55 14.29 -8.69
N ALA A 270 26.04 13.97 -7.51
CA ALA A 270 25.07 14.80 -6.81
C ALA A 270 25.80 15.76 -5.86
N THR A 271 25.27 16.97 -5.71
CA THR A 271 25.68 17.92 -4.66
C THR A 271 24.43 18.59 -4.15
N ALA A 272 24.09 18.32 -2.90
CA ALA A 272 22.81 18.69 -2.31
C ALA A 272 23.00 19.37 -0.95
N GLU A 273 22.05 20.23 -0.64
CA GLU A 273 21.87 20.91 0.64
C GLU A 273 20.38 20.79 1.04
N GLY A 274 20.10 19.95 2.04
CA GLY A 274 18.75 19.68 2.56
C GLY A 274 18.11 18.40 2.01
N GLY A 275 16.81 18.25 2.26
CA GLY A 275 15.95 17.22 1.70
C GLY A 275 15.71 17.41 0.19
N CYS A 276 15.77 16.32 -0.56
CA CYS A 276 15.60 16.27 -2.01
C CYS A 276 14.76 15.05 -2.41
N GLY A 277 13.99 15.16 -3.49
CA GLY A 277 13.31 14.04 -4.14
C GLY A 277 13.17 14.27 -5.65
N LEU A 278 13.57 13.28 -6.45
CA LEU A 278 13.52 13.32 -7.92
C LEU A 278 13.14 11.92 -8.45
N SER A 279 12.67 11.82 -9.71
CA SER A 279 12.37 10.51 -10.32
C SER A 279 12.34 10.58 -11.86
N ALA A 280 13.09 9.65 -12.48
CA ALA A 280 12.98 9.06 -13.83
C ALA A 280 12.87 9.94 -15.10
N GLU A 281 13.79 9.71 -16.05
CA GLU A 281 13.65 10.04 -17.48
C GLU A 281 13.79 8.77 -18.36
N ARG A 282 13.13 8.77 -19.53
CA ARG A 282 13.25 7.71 -20.56
C ARG A 282 13.91 8.23 -21.83
N PHE A 283 14.86 7.48 -22.38
CA PHE A 283 15.59 7.85 -23.60
C PHE A 283 15.88 6.64 -24.51
N PRO A 284 15.82 6.79 -25.85
CA PRO A 284 15.23 7.91 -26.59
C PRO A 284 13.73 8.10 -26.26
N GLN A 285 13.22 9.33 -26.40
CA GLN A 285 11.82 9.65 -26.07
C GLN A 285 10.80 8.78 -26.81
N LYS A 286 11.10 8.43 -28.06
CA LYS A 286 10.37 7.42 -28.85
C LYS A 286 11.11 6.08 -28.74
N PRO A 287 10.47 4.98 -28.29
CA PRO A 287 11.07 3.66 -28.35
C PRO A 287 11.51 3.29 -29.76
N LEU A 288 12.62 2.55 -29.88
CA LEU A 288 13.01 1.92 -31.12
C LEU A 288 12.02 0.80 -31.43
N GLN A 289 11.28 0.93 -32.51
CA GLN A 289 10.27 -0.04 -32.94
C GLN A 289 10.76 -0.87 -34.13
N LYS A 290 10.54 -2.18 -34.08
CA LYS A 290 10.53 -3.09 -35.24
C LYS A 290 9.25 -3.91 -35.23
N VAL A 291 8.81 -4.35 -36.41
CA VAL A 291 7.61 -5.17 -36.58
C VAL A 291 7.94 -6.27 -37.60
N ALA A 292 7.83 -7.53 -37.17
CA ALA A 292 7.79 -8.69 -38.05
C ALA A 292 6.34 -9.15 -38.22
N CYS A 293 5.95 -9.62 -39.40
CA CYS A 293 4.61 -10.14 -39.67
C CYS A 293 4.66 -11.37 -40.58
N ALA A 294 3.98 -12.43 -40.19
CA ALA A 294 3.78 -13.66 -40.97
C ALA A 294 2.32 -14.09 -40.78
N PRO A 295 1.46 -14.07 -41.81
CA PRO A 295 0.02 -14.34 -41.64
C PRO A 295 -0.21 -15.69 -40.92
N PRO A 296 -0.97 -15.74 -39.80
CA PRO A 296 -1.93 -14.74 -39.32
C PRO A 296 -1.45 -13.78 -38.20
N PHE A 297 -0.16 -13.71 -37.87
CA PHE A 297 0.35 -12.96 -36.71
C PHE A 297 1.43 -11.91 -37.05
N CYS A 298 1.64 -10.98 -36.13
CA CYS A 298 2.79 -10.08 -36.10
C CYS A 298 3.46 -10.11 -34.72
N VAL A 299 4.73 -9.71 -34.67
CA VAL A 299 5.46 -9.44 -33.42
C VAL A 299 6.05 -8.04 -33.51
N ILE A 300 5.63 -7.15 -32.62
CA ILE A 300 6.23 -5.83 -32.42
C ILE A 300 7.28 -5.95 -31.32
N VAL A 301 8.47 -5.43 -31.58
CA VAL A 301 9.52 -5.30 -30.56
C VAL A 301 9.83 -3.81 -30.37
N LEU A 302 9.71 -3.33 -29.13
CA LEU A 302 10.01 -1.97 -28.71
C LEU A 302 11.20 -1.99 -27.74
N LEU A 303 12.18 -1.12 -27.92
CA LEU A 303 13.29 -0.93 -26.98
C LEU A 303 13.42 0.55 -26.61
N GLN A 304 13.44 0.85 -25.31
CA GLN A 304 13.65 2.19 -24.75
C GLN A 304 14.49 2.06 -23.48
N MET A 305 15.47 2.93 -23.24
CA MET A 305 16.21 2.94 -21.97
C MET A 305 15.51 3.84 -20.94
N VAL A 306 15.72 3.54 -19.68
CA VAL A 306 15.30 4.35 -18.53
C VAL A 306 16.52 4.63 -17.67
N ALA A 307 16.62 5.85 -17.14
CA ALA A 307 17.47 6.13 -15.99
C ALA A 307 16.66 6.85 -14.92
N GLU A 308 16.79 6.37 -13.68
CA GLU A 308 16.09 6.87 -12.52
C GLU A 308 17.12 7.34 -11.50
N VAL A 309 16.96 8.58 -11.03
CA VAL A 309 17.74 9.13 -9.92
C VAL A 309 16.73 9.45 -8.82
N GLU A 310 16.78 8.67 -7.76
CA GLU A 310 16.02 8.84 -6.53
C GLU A 310 16.99 9.32 -5.44
N MET A 311 16.54 10.29 -4.64
CA MET A 311 17.28 10.84 -3.52
C MET A 311 16.32 10.89 -2.33
N SER A 312 16.82 10.61 -1.13
CA SER A 312 16.03 10.68 0.10
C SER A 312 16.88 11.12 1.30
N GLY A 313 16.24 11.75 2.29
CA GLY A 313 16.91 12.26 3.48
C GLY A 313 17.71 13.56 3.25
N VAL A 314 18.44 13.98 4.29
CA VAL A 314 19.17 15.26 4.33
C VAL A 314 20.63 15.02 3.93
N ILE A 315 21.01 15.58 2.79
CA ILE A 315 22.40 15.54 2.29
C ILE A 315 22.96 16.96 2.38
N THR A 316 24.19 17.08 2.92
CA THR A 316 24.94 18.34 2.96
C THR A 316 26.36 18.10 2.46
N GLY A 317 26.55 18.27 1.15
CA GLY A 317 27.83 18.06 0.47
C GLY A 317 27.66 17.37 -0.89
N SER A 318 28.69 16.64 -1.33
CA SER A 318 28.68 15.93 -2.63
C SER A 318 28.93 14.43 -2.51
N ALA A 319 28.19 13.65 -3.30
CA ALA A 319 28.39 12.22 -3.51
C ALA A 319 28.67 11.95 -5.00
N GLU A 320 29.78 11.27 -5.28
CA GLU A 320 30.24 10.85 -6.60
C GLU A 320 30.19 9.31 -6.67
N VAL A 321 29.47 8.75 -7.63
CA VAL A 321 29.18 7.31 -7.74
C VAL A 321 29.43 6.87 -9.18
N GLY A 322 30.44 6.02 -9.39
CA GLY A 322 30.81 5.48 -10.70
C GLY A 322 30.69 3.96 -10.72
N ALA A 323 29.64 3.42 -11.35
CA ALA A 323 29.38 1.98 -11.41
C ALA A 323 29.26 1.50 -12.87
N SER A 324 29.78 0.31 -13.15
CA SER A 324 29.57 -0.37 -14.43
C SER A 324 29.36 -1.86 -14.22
N ALA A 325 28.34 -2.43 -14.85
CA ALA A 325 27.98 -3.84 -14.75
C ALA A 325 27.67 -4.44 -16.13
N ASP A 326 28.35 -5.54 -16.45
CA ASP A 326 27.96 -6.48 -17.50
C ASP A 326 27.16 -7.60 -16.81
N PHE A 327 25.87 -7.76 -17.14
CA PHE A 327 25.02 -8.80 -16.57
C PHE A 327 24.17 -9.51 -17.64
N GLN A 328 24.16 -10.84 -17.60
CA GLN A 328 23.37 -11.65 -18.51
C GLN A 328 21.99 -11.90 -17.90
N ILE A 329 20.94 -11.62 -18.67
CA ILE A 329 19.55 -11.96 -18.34
C ILE A 329 19.09 -13.11 -19.23
N SER A 330 18.25 -13.98 -18.68
CA SER A 330 17.54 -15.03 -19.40
C SER A 330 16.21 -15.31 -18.73
N GLY A 331 15.13 -15.31 -19.50
CA GLY A 331 13.82 -15.77 -19.07
C GLY A 331 12.92 -16.09 -20.26
N SER A 332 11.83 -16.82 -20.04
CA SER A 332 10.82 -17.09 -21.06
C SER A 332 9.40 -16.98 -20.51
N VAL A 333 8.48 -16.59 -21.41
CA VAL A 333 7.05 -16.52 -21.12
C VAL A 333 6.32 -17.53 -21.99
N LEU A 334 5.75 -18.56 -21.38
CA LEU A 334 4.99 -19.63 -22.03
C LEU A 334 3.50 -19.30 -22.03
N VAL A 335 2.97 -18.84 -23.16
CA VAL A 335 1.55 -18.54 -23.33
C VAL A 335 0.85 -19.71 -24.02
N ASN A 336 -0.05 -20.39 -23.31
CA ASN A 336 -0.83 -21.50 -23.89
C ASN A 336 -2.10 -21.02 -24.62
N PRO A 337 -2.74 -21.85 -25.48
CA PRO A 337 -3.97 -21.48 -26.21
C PRO A 337 -5.19 -21.12 -25.36
N LYS A 338 -5.13 -21.31 -24.04
CA LYS A 338 -6.19 -20.90 -23.09
C LYS A 338 -5.95 -19.49 -22.53
N GLY A 339 -4.86 -18.81 -22.93
CA GLY A 339 -4.48 -17.49 -22.45
C GLY A 339 -3.72 -17.49 -21.11
N HIS A 340 -3.40 -18.67 -20.56
CA HIS A 340 -2.55 -18.75 -19.37
C HIS A 340 -1.11 -18.48 -19.79
N ALA A 341 -0.46 -17.52 -19.13
CA ALA A 341 0.95 -17.23 -19.26
C ALA A 341 1.69 -17.76 -18.03
N ASP A 342 2.74 -18.52 -18.25
CA ASP A 342 3.74 -18.91 -17.25
C ASP A 342 5.06 -18.18 -17.54
N ALA A 343 5.90 -17.92 -16.54
CA ALA A 343 7.04 -17.01 -16.65
C ALA A 343 8.25 -17.49 -15.82
N ASP A 344 9.26 -18.05 -16.48
CA ASP A 344 10.51 -18.52 -15.88
C ASP A 344 11.64 -17.50 -16.11
N PHE A 345 12.40 -17.16 -15.08
CA PHE A 345 13.47 -16.17 -15.12
C PHE A 345 14.66 -16.62 -14.27
N GLN A 346 15.85 -16.61 -14.86
CA GLN A 346 17.09 -17.02 -14.19
C GLN A 346 17.77 -15.81 -13.55
N ASN A 347 18.24 -15.98 -12.31
CA ASN A 347 18.95 -14.94 -11.58
C ASN A 347 20.19 -14.46 -12.36
N PRO A 348 20.32 -13.14 -12.66
CA PRO A 348 21.35 -12.65 -13.56
C PRO A 348 22.75 -12.77 -12.95
N THR A 349 23.70 -13.28 -13.74
CA THR A 349 25.11 -13.29 -13.34
C THR A 349 25.73 -11.91 -13.59
N ILE A 350 25.96 -11.15 -12.50
CA ILE A 350 26.47 -9.77 -12.55
C ILE A 350 28.00 -9.74 -12.43
N LYS A 351 28.68 -9.12 -13.39
CA LYS A 351 30.10 -8.73 -13.30
C LYS A 351 30.20 -7.21 -13.25
N HIS A 352 30.55 -6.66 -12.10
CA HIS A 352 30.59 -5.21 -11.88
C HIS A 352 32.00 -4.68 -11.57
N GLN A 353 32.18 -3.37 -11.79
CA GLN A 353 33.28 -2.55 -11.30
C GLN A 353 32.68 -1.27 -10.72
N GLU A 354 33.20 -0.83 -9.58
CA GLU A 354 32.64 0.28 -8.81
C GLU A 354 33.69 1.38 -8.52
N GLY A 355 33.27 2.39 -7.78
CA GLY A 355 34.08 3.53 -7.38
C GLY A 355 33.18 4.61 -6.80
N PHE A 356 33.41 4.97 -5.54
CA PHE A 356 32.63 5.99 -4.84
C PHE A 356 33.52 7.07 -4.24
N GLY A 357 33.02 8.29 -4.16
CA GLY A 357 33.67 9.43 -3.54
C GLY A 357 32.65 10.24 -2.75
N LEU A 358 32.69 10.15 -1.42
CA LEU A 358 31.82 10.93 -0.53
C LEU A 358 32.59 12.10 0.07
N ALA A 359 32.06 13.31 -0.08
CA ALA A 359 32.55 14.53 0.54
C ALA A 359 31.36 15.33 1.11
N ALA A 360 30.75 14.76 2.16
CA ALA A 360 29.52 15.26 2.78
C ALA A 360 29.40 14.83 4.25
N SER A 361 28.62 15.59 5.03
CA SER A 361 27.86 15.03 6.15
C SER A 361 26.46 14.72 5.65
N ALA A 362 25.95 13.51 5.92
CA ALA A 362 24.67 13.07 5.36
C ALA A 362 23.91 12.14 6.31
N PHE A 363 22.58 12.24 6.24
CA PHE A 363 21.61 11.29 6.76
C PHE A 363 20.60 11.05 5.63
N GLY A 364 20.97 10.21 4.67
CA GLY A 364 20.17 10.00 3.45
C GLY A 364 20.71 8.94 2.50
N SER A 365 19.95 8.69 1.44
CA SER A 365 20.32 7.78 0.34
C SER A 365 20.26 8.47 -1.03
N VAL A 366 21.08 7.98 -1.96
CA VAL A 366 21.03 8.32 -3.38
C VAL A 366 21.01 7.01 -4.17
N ARG A 367 19.89 6.69 -4.82
CA ARG A 367 19.72 5.54 -5.72
C ARG A 367 19.77 6.02 -7.17
N VAL A 368 20.66 5.43 -7.96
CA VAL A 368 20.74 5.62 -9.41
C VAL A 368 20.49 4.27 -10.07
N GLY A 369 19.36 4.13 -10.74
CA GLY A 369 18.98 2.95 -11.53
C GLY A 369 19.05 3.23 -13.03
N MET A 370 19.47 2.26 -13.85
CA MET A 370 19.30 2.33 -15.29
C MET A 370 19.26 0.97 -15.98
N GLY A 371 18.51 0.89 -17.09
CA GLY A 371 18.29 -0.35 -17.82
C GLY A 371 17.48 -0.19 -19.10
N PRO A 372 17.45 -1.23 -19.95
CA PRO A 372 16.52 -1.33 -21.07
C PRO A 372 15.13 -1.76 -20.62
N VAL A 373 14.10 -1.12 -21.17
CA VAL A 373 12.72 -1.61 -21.23
C VAL A 373 12.51 -2.23 -22.62
N LEU A 374 12.38 -3.55 -22.66
CA LEU A 374 12.02 -4.30 -23.87
C LEU A 374 10.54 -4.66 -23.82
N THR A 375 9.75 -4.19 -24.78
CA THR A 375 8.38 -4.71 -24.99
C THR A 375 8.37 -5.67 -26.17
N VAL A 376 7.96 -6.91 -25.96
CA VAL A 376 7.64 -7.87 -27.04
C VAL A 376 6.12 -8.05 -27.07
N TRP A 377 5.50 -7.69 -28.18
CA TRP A 377 4.04 -7.73 -28.35
C TRP A 377 3.65 -8.58 -29.55
N PRO A 378 3.28 -9.86 -29.34
CA PRO A 378 2.57 -10.64 -30.35
C PRO A 378 1.18 -10.04 -30.61
N MET A 379 0.80 -9.97 -31.89
CA MET A 379 -0.51 -9.52 -32.35
C MET A 379 -1.15 -10.59 -33.25
N PRO A 380 -2.39 -11.05 -32.98
CA PRO A 380 -3.19 -10.75 -31.80
C PRO A 380 -2.56 -11.32 -30.51
N GLY A 381 -2.60 -10.55 -29.42
CA GLY A 381 -1.95 -10.90 -28.16
C GLY A 381 -1.70 -9.69 -27.26
N VAL A 382 -1.06 -9.93 -26.11
CA VAL A 382 -0.79 -8.94 -25.06
C VAL A 382 0.68 -8.51 -25.13
N PRO A 383 1.03 -7.23 -24.91
CA PRO A 383 2.43 -6.81 -24.76
C PRO A 383 3.05 -7.37 -23.47
N ILE A 384 4.22 -7.99 -23.62
CA ILE A 384 5.08 -8.42 -22.52
C ILE A 384 6.17 -7.36 -22.38
N VAL A 385 6.22 -6.64 -21.25
CA VAL A 385 7.26 -5.65 -20.96
C VAL A 385 8.26 -6.25 -19.97
N ILE A 386 9.55 -6.22 -20.30
CA ILE A 386 10.65 -6.72 -19.45
C ILE A 386 11.59 -5.53 -19.18
N ASN A 387 11.85 -5.25 -17.90
CA ASN A 387 12.56 -4.07 -17.42
C ASN A 387 13.72 -4.45 -16.44
N PRO A 388 14.83 -4.99 -16.95
CA PRO A 388 16.06 -5.23 -16.18
C PRO A 388 16.79 -3.92 -15.82
N MET A 389 16.67 -3.47 -14.58
CA MET A 389 17.28 -2.24 -14.06
C MET A 389 18.50 -2.56 -13.19
N PHE A 390 19.67 -1.98 -13.51
CA PHE A 390 20.84 -2.01 -12.65
C PHE A 390 20.89 -0.77 -11.74
N ASN A 391 20.95 -0.98 -10.43
CA ASN A 391 20.93 0.05 -9.41
C ASN A 391 22.26 0.14 -8.67
N ALA A 392 22.71 1.37 -8.38
CA ALA A 392 23.60 1.65 -7.25
C ALA A 392 22.88 2.58 -6.27
N GLU A 393 22.80 2.16 -5.00
CA GLU A 393 22.30 2.99 -3.91
C GLU A 393 23.43 3.27 -2.92
N VAL A 394 23.74 4.55 -2.70
CA VAL A 394 24.66 4.97 -1.63
C VAL A 394 23.84 5.46 -0.44
N ARG A 395 23.96 4.78 0.71
CA ARG A 395 23.41 5.21 2.00
C ARG A 395 24.54 5.81 2.84
N ALA A 396 24.31 6.97 3.45
CA ALA A 396 25.28 7.60 4.35
C ALA A 396 24.58 8.12 5.61
N GLN A 397 25.17 7.82 6.78
CA GLN A 397 24.69 8.20 8.09
C GLN A 397 25.85 8.67 8.96
N GLY A 398 26.05 9.99 9.07
CA GLY A 398 27.00 10.60 9.99
C GLY A 398 27.64 11.90 9.50
N THR A 399 28.51 12.47 10.35
CA THR A 399 29.15 13.78 10.14
C THR A 399 30.64 13.65 9.91
N LEU A 400 31.09 13.80 8.66
CA LEU A 400 32.51 13.84 8.32
C LEU A 400 33.06 15.28 8.38
N ARG A 401 33.99 15.52 9.30
CA ARG A 401 34.78 16.77 9.35
C ARG A 401 36.13 16.57 8.68
N LEU A 402 36.16 16.70 7.36
CA LEU A 402 37.41 16.69 6.59
C LEU A 402 38.15 18.02 6.74
N SER A 403 39.32 18.00 7.38
CA SER A 403 40.27 19.11 7.31
C SER A 403 40.82 19.22 5.88
N SER A 404 40.81 20.44 5.33
CA SER A 404 40.99 20.68 3.90
C SER A 404 42.35 20.23 3.36
N GLY A 405 42.35 19.43 2.28
CA GLY A 405 43.52 19.24 1.42
C GLY A 405 43.84 17.78 1.09
N PHE A 406 43.08 17.16 0.19
CA PHE A 406 43.48 15.91 -0.47
C PHE A 406 42.91 15.83 -1.90
N SER A 407 43.73 15.35 -2.84
CA SER A 407 43.28 14.96 -4.19
C SER A 407 43.30 13.43 -4.29
N LEU A 408 42.19 12.83 -4.69
CA LEU A 408 42.14 11.39 -4.97
C LEU A 408 43.06 11.06 -6.16
N ALA A 409 44.00 10.14 -5.94
CA ALA A 409 44.89 9.60 -6.96
C ALA A 409 44.32 8.31 -7.55
N GLU A 410 44.65 8.03 -8.81
CA GLU A 410 44.15 6.87 -9.56
C GLU A 410 44.88 5.58 -9.15
N THR A 411 44.17 4.64 -8.53
CA THR A 411 44.73 3.35 -8.12
C THR A 411 44.77 2.35 -9.28
N GLN A 412 45.83 2.40 -10.09
CA GLN A 412 46.06 1.35 -11.10
C GLN A 412 46.43 0.01 -10.44
N ALA A 413 45.83 -1.07 -10.92
CA ALA A 413 46.09 -2.42 -10.42
C ALA A 413 47.43 -2.95 -10.93
N VAL A 414 48.37 -3.23 -10.02
CA VAL A 414 49.68 -3.85 -10.32
C VAL A 414 49.84 -5.11 -9.49
N ASN A 415 49.99 -6.26 -10.15
CA ASN A 415 50.16 -7.56 -9.51
C ASN A 415 51.59 -7.76 -8.98
N SER A 416 51.82 -7.59 -7.67
CA SER A 416 52.91 -8.28 -6.96
C SER A 416 52.69 -8.33 -5.44
N ARG A 417 53.25 -9.33 -4.77
CA ARG A 417 53.36 -9.39 -3.30
C ARG A 417 54.59 -8.59 -2.85
N THR A 418 54.37 -7.51 -2.11
CA THR A 418 55.45 -6.83 -1.35
C THR A 418 54.95 -6.45 0.04
N THR A 419 55.67 -6.87 1.09
CA THR A 419 55.30 -6.61 2.49
C THR A 419 55.59 -5.15 2.85
N VAL A 420 54.56 -4.39 3.26
CA VAL A 420 54.72 -3.00 3.69
C VAL A 420 54.91 -2.91 5.21
N THR A 421 56.12 -2.58 5.64
CA THR A 421 56.40 -2.15 7.02
C THR A 421 56.08 -0.66 7.18
N SER A 422 55.02 -0.33 7.93
CA SER A 422 54.59 1.04 8.17
C SER A 422 55.42 1.72 9.27
N ASN A 423 56.29 2.65 8.88
CA ASN A 423 57.06 3.46 9.82
C ASN A 423 56.24 4.69 10.27
N THR A 424 56.08 4.90 11.57
CA THR A 424 55.04 5.79 12.11
C THR A 424 55.45 7.26 12.15
N SER A 425 54.87 8.07 11.25
CA SER A 425 54.92 9.54 11.38
C SER A 425 53.63 10.23 10.93
N ARG A 426 52.98 10.91 11.90
CA ARG A 426 51.91 11.93 11.76
C ARG A 426 50.89 11.75 10.61
N VAL A 427 49.98 10.79 10.77
CA VAL A 427 48.67 10.84 10.09
C VAL A 427 47.74 11.74 10.91
N ASN A 428 47.06 12.70 10.27
CA ASN A 428 46.00 13.46 10.93
C ASN A 428 44.81 12.53 11.21
N ARG A 429 44.35 12.49 12.48
CA ARG A 429 43.30 11.58 12.91
C ARG A 429 41.95 12.00 12.31
N ILE A 430 41.34 11.12 11.52
CA ILE A 430 39.96 11.28 11.06
C ILE A 430 39.07 10.66 12.14
N ASP A 431 38.51 11.49 13.02
CA ASP A 431 37.50 11.05 13.98
C ASP A 431 36.16 10.86 13.24
N MET A 432 35.83 9.61 12.88
CA MET A 432 34.57 9.25 12.23
C MET A 432 33.57 8.68 13.23
N CYS A 433 32.41 9.33 13.35
CA CYS A 433 31.19 8.73 13.89
C CYS A 433 30.14 8.70 12.77
N GLY A 434 30.32 7.77 11.83
CA GLY A 434 29.40 7.59 10.71
C GLY A 434 29.69 6.33 9.90
N ALA A 435 28.65 5.79 9.29
CA ALA A 435 28.71 4.66 8.37
C ALA A 435 28.27 5.11 6.97
N ALA A 436 28.84 4.48 5.95
CA ALA A 436 28.38 4.59 4.57
C ALA A 436 28.39 3.20 3.94
N ALA A 437 27.36 2.91 3.12
CA ALA A 437 27.20 1.66 2.41
C ALA A 437 26.87 1.94 0.94
N VAL A 438 27.36 1.08 0.05
CA VAL A 438 27.02 1.08 -1.37
C VAL A 438 26.37 -0.25 -1.68
N ASN A 439 25.09 -0.22 -2.07
CA ASN A 439 24.33 -1.40 -2.48
C ASN A 439 24.28 -1.42 -4.01
N LEU A 440 24.84 -2.46 -4.63
CA LEU A 440 24.70 -2.72 -6.07
C LEU A 440 23.75 -3.90 -6.27
N PHE A 441 22.67 -3.71 -7.03
CA PHE A 441 21.67 -4.75 -7.28
C PHE A 441 20.98 -4.59 -8.63
N ALA A 442 20.55 -5.70 -9.23
CA ALA A 442 19.79 -5.70 -10.49
C ALA A 442 18.37 -6.20 -10.22
N ASP A 443 17.38 -5.36 -10.55
CA ASP A 443 15.97 -5.72 -10.53
C ASP A 443 15.55 -6.20 -11.93
N ILE A 444 14.60 -7.12 -12.03
CA ILE A 444 13.93 -7.46 -13.31
C ILE A 444 12.43 -7.38 -13.06
N ASP A 445 11.80 -6.32 -13.55
CA ASP A 445 10.34 -6.14 -13.51
C ASP A 445 9.70 -6.63 -14.82
N ILE A 446 8.53 -7.27 -14.74
CA ILE A 446 7.82 -7.91 -15.86
C ILE A 446 6.38 -7.43 -15.87
N GLN A 447 6.11 -6.35 -16.61
CA GLN A 447 4.78 -5.75 -16.69
C GLN A 447 3.99 -6.39 -17.83
N GLY A 448 3.23 -7.43 -17.51
CA GLY A 448 2.17 -7.94 -18.36
C GLY A 448 0.90 -7.08 -18.30
N PHE A 449 0.05 -7.21 -19.34
CA PHE A 449 -1.37 -6.83 -19.31
C PHE A 449 -1.73 -5.33 -19.23
N ALA A 450 -0.80 -4.42 -19.51
CA ALA A 450 -1.13 -3.01 -19.78
C ALA A 450 -0.30 -2.41 -20.92
N LEU A 451 -0.92 -1.56 -21.76
CA LEU A 451 -0.17 -0.69 -22.67
C LEU A 451 0.36 0.53 -21.89
N PRO A 452 1.68 0.76 -21.82
CA PRO A 452 2.22 1.94 -21.13
C PRO A 452 1.70 3.23 -21.76
N LYS A 453 1.35 4.23 -20.93
CA LYS A 453 0.72 5.49 -21.39
C LYS A 453 1.42 6.17 -22.59
N PRO A 454 2.77 6.25 -22.67
CA PRO A 454 3.46 6.80 -23.84
C PRO A 454 3.23 5.99 -25.12
N ILE A 455 3.12 4.66 -25.01
CA ILE A 455 2.87 3.76 -26.14
C ILE A 455 1.41 3.90 -26.62
N SER A 456 0.44 4.05 -25.70
CA SER A 456 -0.94 4.38 -26.09
C SER A 456 -1.08 5.76 -26.77
N ALA A 457 -0.14 6.68 -26.52
CA ALA A 457 -0.10 7.99 -27.16
C ALA A 457 0.63 7.97 -28.52
N SER A 458 1.64 7.11 -28.72
CA SER A 458 2.34 6.97 -30.00
C SER A 458 1.60 6.09 -31.01
N LEU A 459 0.81 5.12 -30.55
CA LEU A 459 0.00 4.23 -31.38
C LEU A 459 -1.30 4.91 -31.84
N GLY A 460 -1.20 5.74 -32.89
CA GLY A 460 -2.36 6.40 -33.50
C GLY A 460 -3.46 5.39 -33.89
N THR A 461 -4.68 5.62 -33.41
CA THR A 461 -5.79 4.64 -33.49
C THR A 461 -6.22 4.22 -34.91
N GLY A 462 -5.77 4.92 -35.95
CA GLY A 462 -5.91 4.49 -37.35
C GLY A 462 -5.06 3.26 -37.66
N TRP A 463 -3.76 3.27 -37.33
CA TRP A 463 -2.82 2.20 -37.71
C TRP A 463 -3.23 0.82 -37.17
N ILE A 464 -3.65 0.77 -35.90
CA ILE A 464 -4.18 -0.47 -35.29
C ILE A 464 -5.45 -0.92 -36.00
N LYS A 465 -6.38 0.00 -36.30
CA LYS A 465 -7.63 -0.32 -37.01
C LYS A 465 -7.35 -0.85 -38.41
N ASP A 466 -6.46 -0.23 -39.15
CA ASP A 466 -6.20 -0.60 -40.55
C ASP A 466 -5.55 -1.98 -40.64
N LYS A 467 -4.58 -2.31 -39.77
CA LYS A 467 -3.97 -3.66 -39.74
C LYS A 467 -4.91 -4.74 -39.19
N ILE A 468 -5.74 -4.45 -38.19
CA ILE A 468 -6.73 -5.42 -37.68
C ILE A 468 -7.86 -5.66 -38.71
N ARG A 469 -8.23 -4.63 -39.48
CA ARG A 469 -9.29 -4.68 -40.50
C ARG A 469 -8.92 -5.52 -41.72
N GLU A 470 -7.64 -5.67 -42.02
CA GLU A 470 -7.15 -6.63 -43.02
C GLU A 470 -7.28 -8.11 -42.56
N SER A 471 -7.64 -8.39 -41.30
CA SER A 471 -7.51 -9.74 -40.71
C SER A 471 -8.78 -10.42 -40.18
N LEU A 472 -9.93 -9.75 -40.05
CA LEU A 472 -11.04 -10.22 -39.17
C LEU A 472 -12.47 -10.30 -39.76
N ASP A 473 -12.67 -10.31 -41.08
CA ASP A 473 -14.04 -10.19 -41.67
C ASP A 473 -14.73 -11.52 -42.09
N PRO A 474 -14.69 -12.60 -41.26
CA PRO A 474 -15.86 -13.48 -41.19
C PRO A 474 -16.21 -14.09 -39.80
N LEU A 475 -17.53 -14.08 -39.51
CA LEU A 475 -18.31 -14.97 -38.60
C LEU A 475 -18.35 -14.74 -37.07
N ALA A 476 -19.55 -14.95 -36.49
CA ALA A 476 -19.85 -15.06 -35.05
C ALA A 476 -21.24 -15.68 -34.80
N ILE A 477 -21.45 -16.46 -33.71
CA ILE A 477 -22.72 -16.76 -32.96
C ILE A 477 -22.41 -17.73 -31.75
N ARG A 478 -23.40 -18.18 -30.94
CA ARG A 478 -23.28 -18.39 -29.46
C ARG A 478 -23.31 -19.85 -28.89
N LYS A 479 -22.87 -19.95 -27.61
CA LYS A 479 -22.83 -21.01 -26.53
C LYS A 479 -24.15 -21.79 -26.25
N PRO A 480 -24.22 -22.85 -25.36
CA PRO A 480 -23.34 -23.30 -24.21
C PRO A 480 -23.00 -24.83 -24.16
N GLY A 481 -22.43 -25.50 -23.12
CA GLY A 481 -21.77 -25.15 -21.83
C GLY A 481 -21.77 -26.30 -20.75
N ILE A 482 -21.10 -26.10 -19.58
CA ILE A 482 -21.02 -26.95 -18.33
C ILE A 482 -20.41 -28.39 -18.47
N THR A 483 -19.98 -29.21 -17.46
CA THR A 483 -20.16 -29.25 -15.96
C THR A 483 -18.87 -29.60 -15.12
N GLN A 484 -18.85 -30.65 -14.26
CA GLN A 484 -17.81 -31.09 -13.27
C GLN A 484 -17.35 -32.58 -13.53
N ILE A 485 -16.38 -33.26 -12.86
CA ILE A 485 -16.11 -33.60 -11.42
C ILE A 485 -14.60 -34.01 -11.23
N GLY A 486 -14.05 -34.06 -9.99
CA GLY A 486 -12.67 -34.53 -9.65
C GLY A 486 -12.56 -35.37 -8.35
N ALA A 487 -11.34 -35.71 -7.87
CA ALA A 487 -11.07 -36.50 -6.63
C ALA A 487 -9.60 -36.35 -6.08
N HIS A 488 -9.31 -36.91 -4.89
CA HIS A 488 -8.03 -36.84 -4.10
C HIS A 488 -7.24 -38.18 -4.07
N GLU A 489 -5.96 -38.19 -3.59
CA GLU A 489 -5.47 -38.97 -2.41
C GLU A 489 -3.95 -38.79 -2.09
N TYR A 490 -3.38 -39.53 -1.11
CA TYR A 490 -2.03 -39.37 -0.48
C TYR A 490 -1.23 -40.73 -0.51
N CYS A 491 -0.09 -41.04 0.16
CA CYS A 491 0.75 -40.46 1.24
C CYS A 491 2.13 -41.19 1.33
N LYS A 492 2.95 -40.95 2.39
CA LYS A 492 4.10 -41.76 2.93
C LYS A 492 5.42 -41.78 2.12
N GLU A 493 6.64 -41.97 2.67
CA GLU A 493 7.20 -42.06 4.04
C GLU A 493 8.72 -41.71 4.02
N VAL A 494 9.44 -41.64 5.17
CA VAL A 494 10.84 -41.13 5.26
C VAL A 494 11.87 -42.19 5.71
N PHE A 495 13.13 -42.08 5.24
CA PHE A 495 14.27 -42.97 5.56
C PHE A 495 15.36 -42.28 6.41
N THR A 496 16.16 -43.05 7.15
CA THR A 496 17.35 -42.60 7.90
C THR A 496 18.55 -43.52 7.65
N SER A 497 19.78 -42.99 7.79
CA SER A 497 21.03 -43.71 7.52
C SER A 497 21.90 -43.93 8.78
N PRO A 498 22.70 -45.01 8.87
CA PRO A 498 23.45 -45.33 10.09
C PRO A 498 24.81 -44.61 10.15
N GLY A 499 25.27 -44.29 11.37
CA GLY A 499 26.64 -43.81 11.64
C GLY A 499 26.76 -42.38 12.18
N PHE A 500 25.65 -41.66 12.31
CA PHE A 500 25.62 -40.30 12.90
C PHE A 500 26.10 -40.28 14.37
N ASP A 501 25.89 -41.38 15.10
CA ASP A 501 26.06 -41.48 16.55
C ASP A 501 27.51 -41.50 17.07
N THR A 502 28.51 -41.52 16.19
CA THR A 502 29.92 -41.77 16.55
C THR A 502 30.91 -40.68 16.12
N ALA A 503 30.45 -39.59 15.53
CA ALA A 503 31.31 -38.47 15.13
C ALA A 503 31.67 -37.56 16.33
N ALA A 504 32.92 -37.08 16.39
CA ALA A 504 33.43 -36.28 17.51
C ALA A 504 32.80 -34.87 17.64
N CYS A 505 31.93 -34.45 16.72
CA CYS A 505 31.12 -33.24 16.80
C CYS A 505 29.83 -33.40 17.63
N ALA A 506 29.47 -34.61 18.07
CA ALA A 506 28.22 -34.90 18.78
C ALA A 506 28.10 -34.31 20.21
N ALA A 507 29.07 -33.49 20.65
CA ALA A 507 29.14 -32.96 22.01
C ALA A 507 28.27 -31.71 22.28
N GLU A 508 27.90 -30.93 21.25
CA GLU A 508 27.20 -29.64 21.43
C GLU A 508 25.67 -29.69 21.21
N LEU A 509 25.09 -30.83 20.81
CA LEU A 509 23.65 -30.95 20.47
C LEU A 509 22.78 -31.70 21.50
N GLY A 510 23.31 -32.00 22.69
CA GLY A 510 22.50 -32.12 23.92
C GLY A 510 21.43 -33.24 24.03
N CYS A 511 21.30 -34.14 23.06
CA CYS A 511 20.23 -35.17 23.04
C CYS A 511 20.32 -36.19 24.20
N LYS A 512 19.58 -35.93 25.27
CA LYS A 512 19.15 -36.94 26.26
C LYS A 512 17.69 -36.72 26.65
N PHE A 513 16.99 -37.82 26.94
CA PHE A 513 15.56 -37.88 27.32
C PHE A 513 14.52 -37.69 26.21
N ALA A 514 14.56 -38.54 25.17
CA ALA A 514 13.32 -38.97 24.53
C ALA A 514 12.61 -39.97 25.48
N GLY A 515 11.46 -39.61 26.08
CA GLY A 515 10.83 -40.49 27.07
C GLY A 515 9.64 -39.96 27.90
N ARG A 516 8.59 -39.44 27.23
CA ARG A 516 7.28 -38.96 27.77
C ARG A 516 7.20 -37.46 28.20
N PRO A 517 6.00 -36.82 28.15
CA PRO A 517 5.79 -35.35 28.20
C PRO A 517 5.34 -34.85 29.61
N PRO A 518 5.00 -33.56 29.87
CA PRO A 518 4.86 -32.35 29.01
C PRO A 518 5.63 -31.12 29.59
N PRO A 519 5.20 -29.84 29.45
CA PRO A 519 4.79 -29.02 28.29
C PRO A 519 5.88 -27.96 27.91
N PRO A 520 5.73 -27.14 26.85
CA PRO A 520 6.85 -26.33 26.33
C PRO A 520 7.11 -25.01 27.09
N MET A 521 8.39 -24.70 27.31
CA MET A 521 8.89 -23.33 27.50
C MET A 521 9.35 -22.76 26.15
N VAL A 522 9.02 -21.49 25.88
CA VAL A 522 9.40 -20.79 24.64
C VAL A 522 10.88 -20.40 24.70
N THR A 523 11.65 -20.73 23.66
CA THR A 523 12.97 -20.15 23.38
C THR A 523 12.85 -19.14 22.24
N ILE A 524 13.66 -18.08 22.28
CA ILE A 524 13.45 -16.83 21.54
C ILE A 524 14.00 -16.93 20.11
N LEU A 525 13.23 -16.44 19.13
CA LEU A 525 13.64 -16.34 17.72
C LEU A 525 14.62 -15.15 17.48
N PRO A 526 15.60 -15.27 16.56
CA PRO A 526 16.43 -14.14 16.15
C PRO A 526 15.63 -13.06 15.41
N ALA A 527 16.02 -11.79 15.57
CA ALA A 527 15.35 -10.66 14.94
C ALA A 527 15.86 -10.39 13.51
N ALA A 528 15.22 -11.02 12.51
CA ALA A 528 15.45 -10.69 11.10
C ALA A 528 14.22 -11.04 10.22
N GLN A 529 13.38 -10.04 9.92
CA GLN A 529 12.67 -9.82 8.64
C GLN A 529 11.58 -8.75 8.83
N VAL A 530 11.87 -7.52 8.39
CA VAL A 530 10.87 -6.50 8.05
C VAL A 530 11.23 -6.01 6.65
N ALA A 531 10.43 -6.38 5.66
CA ALA A 531 10.51 -5.79 4.33
C ALA A 531 9.61 -4.54 4.31
N GLU A 532 10.20 -3.35 4.18
CA GLU A 532 9.43 -2.10 4.16
C GLU A 532 8.77 -1.88 2.79
N HIS A 533 7.44 -2.07 2.72
CA HIS A 533 6.65 -1.47 1.65
C HIS A 533 6.47 0.03 1.90
N VAL A 534 7.26 0.85 1.20
CA VAL A 534 7.17 2.32 1.23
C VAL A 534 5.97 2.78 0.40
N HIS A 535 4.82 2.96 1.04
CA HIS A 535 3.65 3.59 0.41
C HIS A 535 3.79 5.11 0.36
N THR A 536 3.73 5.68 -0.84
CA THR A 536 3.74 7.13 -1.07
C THR A 536 2.42 7.78 -0.65
N THR A 537 2.45 8.73 0.29
CA THR A 537 1.26 9.34 0.91
C THR A 537 0.64 10.52 0.15
N SER A 538 1.23 10.96 -0.97
CA SER A 538 0.83 12.18 -1.69
C SER A 538 -0.45 12.06 -2.54
N SER A 539 -1.18 10.95 -2.45
CA SER A 539 -2.58 10.89 -2.89
C SER A 539 -3.37 9.92 -2.03
N ALA A 540 -4.43 10.41 -1.40
CA ALA A 540 -5.57 9.54 -1.11
C ALA A 540 -6.08 9.01 -2.45
N SER A 541 -5.90 7.72 -2.72
CA SER A 541 -6.38 7.09 -3.94
C SER A 541 -7.89 7.27 -4.02
N ALA A 542 -8.34 8.10 -4.96
CA ALA A 542 -9.76 8.36 -5.12
C ALA A 542 -10.48 7.03 -5.40
N CYS A 543 -11.69 6.87 -4.87
CA CYS A 543 -12.53 5.69 -5.13
C CYS A 543 -13.06 5.75 -6.57
N TYR A 544 -12.17 5.48 -7.53
CA TYR A 544 -12.36 5.60 -8.97
C TYR A 544 -13.37 4.58 -9.51
N ASP A 545 -14.66 4.87 -9.28
CA ASP A 545 -15.79 4.62 -10.21
C ASP A 545 -17.13 5.14 -9.65
N ILE A 546 -17.23 5.51 -8.36
CA ILE A 546 -18.41 6.24 -7.85
C ILE A 546 -18.30 7.71 -8.28
N PRO A 547 -19.14 8.23 -9.19
CA PRO A 547 -19.10 9.64 -9.58
C PRO A 547 -19.68 10.48 -8.44
N MET A 548 -18.95 11.50 -8.00
CA MET A 548 -19.35 12.39 -6.91
C MET A 548 -19.50 13.84 -7.40
N GLY A 549 -19.96 14.73 -6.53
CA GLY A 549 -19.99 16.17 -6.75
C GLY A 549 -20.41 16.89 -5.48
N ASP A 550 -20.94 18.11 -5.60
CA ASP A 550 -21.48 18.89 -4.48
C ASP A 550 -22.58 18.12 -3.72
N ARG A 551 -22.21 17.57 -2.57
CA ARG A 551 -23.07 16.86 -1.62
C ARG A 551 -23.92 15.77 -2.30
N PHE A 552 -23.34 15.02 -3.24
CA PHE A 552 -23.96 13.80 -3.78
C PHE A 552 -22.96 12.71 -4.19
N ILE A 553 -23.39 11.45 -4.03
CA ILE A 553 -22.79 10.29 -4.70
C ILE A 553 -23.76 9.77 -5.77
N GLN A 554 -23.24 9.30 -6.89
CA GLN A 554 -24.01 8.70 -7.98
C GLN A 554 -23.76 7.19 -8.05
N LEU A 555 -24.84 6.42 -8.20
CA LEU A 555 -24.85 4.97 -8.29
C LEU A 555 -25.70 4.62 -9.52
N GLY A 556 -25.05 4.39 -10.67
CA GLY A 556 -25.72 4.18 -11.95
C GLY A 556 -26.62 5.35 -12.37
N HIS A 557 -27.91 5.09 -12.54
CA HIS A 557 -28.94 6.09 -12.87
C HIS A 557 -29.51 6.85 -11.65
N TRP A 558 -28.94 6.68 -10.46
CA TRP A 558 -29.44 7.24 -9.21
C TRP A 558 -28.41 8.12 -8.49
N ARG A 559 -28.89 9.09 -7.70
CA ARG A 559 -28.07 9.94 -6.83
C ARG A 559 -28.64 9.97 -5.41
N LEU A 560 -27.74 9.81 -4.44
CA LEU A 560 -27.96 10.04 -3.01
C LEU A 560 -27.33 11.39 -2.67
N ALA A 561 -28.11 12.35 -2.16
CA ALA A 561 -27.66 13.73 -2.05
C ALA A 561 -28.23 14.48 -0.85
N ALA A 562 -27.42 15.30 -0.19
CA ALA A 562 -27.92 16.39 0.65
C ALA A 562 -28.16 17.61 -0.23
N ILE A 563 -29.43 17.83 -0.59
CA ILE A 563 -29.87 18.94 -1.45
C ILE A 563 -29.61 20.26 -0.74
N ASP A 564 -29.92 20.33 0.56
CA ASP A 564 -29.56 21.43 1.45
C ASP A 564 -29.28 20.88 2.86
N ASP A 565 -29.18 21.75 3.86
CA ASP A 565 -28.90 21.39 5.25
C ASP A 565 -30.11 20.81 6.00
N ASN A 566 -31.29 20.87 5.41
CA ASN A 566 -32.55 20.35 5.95
C ASN A 566 -33.09 19.14 5.17
N HIS A 567 -32.60 18.89 3.95
CA HIS A 567 -33.11 17.84 3.05
C HIS A 567 -32.02 16.94 2.44
N PHE A 568 -32.16 15.63 2.67
CA PHE A 568 -31.46 14.57 1.94
C PHE A 568 -32.44 13.82 1.02
N SER A 569 -32.00 13.32 -0.14
CA SER A 569 -32.88 12.68 -1.12
C SER A 569 -32.24 11.54 -1.91
N ILE A 570 -33.11 10.66 -2.43
CA ILE A 570 -32.79 9.62 -3.41
C ILE A 570 -33.51 9.98 -4.72
N SER A 571 -32.74 10.25 -5.78
CA SER A 571 -33.28 10.79 -7.04
C SER A 571 -32.72 10.12 -8.30
N HIS A 572 -33.60 9.85 -9.27
CA HIS A 572 -33.32 9.16 -10.54
C HIS A 572 -33.08 10.15 -11.68
N LYS A 573 -32.26 9.76 -12.67
CA LYS A 573 -31.92 10.61 -13.82
C LYS A 573 -33.11 11.04 -14.69
N GLY A 574 -34.26 10.38 -14.55
CA GLY A 574 -35.53 10.77 -15.17
C GLY A 574 -36.17 12.05 -14.59
N GLY A 575 -35.47 12.77 -13.71
CA GLY A 575 -35.97 13.99 -13.08
C GLY A 575 -36.98 13.73 -11.97
N LYS A 576 -36.88 12.56 -11.30
CA LYS A 576 -37.80 12.14 -10.24
C LYS A 576 -37.08 11.84 -8.94
N THR A 577 -37.60 12.41 -7.87
CA THR A 577 -37.16 12.16 -6.49
C THR A 577 -38.12 11.15 -5.88
N ALA A 578 -37.59 10.02 -5.43
CA ALA A 578 -38.39 8.90 -4.91
C ALA A 578 -38.61 8.99 -3.41
N GLN A 579 -37.69 9.62 -2.69
CA GLN A 579 -37.80 9.86 -1.25
C GLN A 579 -37.02 11.10 -0.85
N ILE A 580 -37.59 11.90 0.06
CA ILE A 580 -36.92 12.99 0.77
C ILE A 580 -36.91 12.64 2.27
N PHE A 581 -35.79 12.92 2.92
CA PHE A 581 -35.51 12.74 4.33
C PHE A 581 -35.18 14.11 4.92
N ARG A 582 -35.82 14.48 6.04
CA ARG A 582 -35.68 15.82 6.65
C ARG A 582 -34.83 15.80 7.92
N ASN A 583 -34.21 16.93 8.22
CA ASN A 583 -33.42 17.13 9.43
C ASN A 583 -34.22 17.10 10.74
N ASP A 584 -35.53 17.32 10.66
CA ASP A 584 -36.50 17.15 11.75
C ASP A 584 -36.91 15.68 11.98
N GLY A 585 -36.29 14.74 11.27
CA GLY A 585 -36.56 13.30 11.37
C GLY A 585 -37.79 12.82 10.58
N THR A 586 -38.52 13.71 9.90
CA THR A 586 -39.66 13.33 9.06
C THR A 586 -39.26 12.96 7.63
N LEU A 587 -40.18 12.32 6.89
CA LEU A 587 -39.94 11.83 5.53
C LEU A 587 -41.09 12.21 4.58
N HIS A 588 -40.77 12.49 3.31
CA HIS A 588 -41.76 12.73 2.26
C HIS A 588 -41.54 11.75 1.08
N PRO A 589 -42.47 10.83 0.81
CA PRO A 589 -42.37 9.91 -0.31
C PRO A 589 -42.55 10.65 -1.64
N GLY A 590 -42.02 10.08 -2.71
CA GLY A 590 -42.31 10.47 -4.09
C GLY A 590 -43.65 9.91 -4.62
N PRO A 591 -43.99 10.17 -5.89
CA PRO A 591 -43.14 10.75 -6.92
C PRO A 591 -43.10 12.29 -6.86
N ARG A 592 -41.89 12.83 -6.69
CA ARG A 592 -41.64 14.28 -6.70
C ARG A 592 -40.69 14.67 -7.84
N SER A 593 -40.66 15.94 -8.20
CA SER A 593 -39.77 16.48 -9.27
C SER A 593 -38.85 17.60 -8.75
N ASP A 594 -39.10 18.06 -7.53
CA ASP A 594 -38.23 18.88 -6.70
C ASP A 594 -37.26 18.00 -5.86
N TYR A 595 -36.25 18.63 -5.25
CA TYR A 595 -35.20 17.96 -4.45
C TYR A 595 -34.40 16.87 -5.19
N GLY A 596 -34.28 16.98 -6.52
CA GLY A 596 -33.47 16.08 -7.35
C GLY A 596 -32.03 16.62 -7.54
N ALA A 597 -31.02 15.76 -7.38
CA ALA A 597 -29.61 16.16 -7.44
C ALA A 597 -29.02 16.26 -8.87
N TRP A 598 -29.84 16.03 -9.91
CA TRP A 598 -29.38 15.90 -11.29
C TRP A 598 -29.03 17.23 -11.98
N GLY A 599 -29.37 18.37 -11.38
CA GLY A 599 -28.88 19.69 -11.80
C GLY A 599 -27.42 19.98 -11.39
N ARG A 600 -26.80 19.16 -10.53
CA ARG A 600 -25.39 19.31 -10.13
C ARG A 600 -24.45 18.58 -11.09
N SER A 601 -23.30 19.19 -11.41
CA SER A 601 -22.23 18.54 -12.18
C SER A 601 -21.53 17.44 -11.36
N ILE A 602 -21.02 16.42 -12.05
CA ILE A 602 -20.01 15.51 -11.49
C ILE A 602 -18.70 16.30 -11.36
N GLY A 603 -17.96 16.08 -10.27
CA GLY A 603 -16.73 16.81 -9.95
C GLY A 603 -16.09 16.33 -8.66
N ALA A 604 -15.41 17.24 -7.95
CA ALA A 604 -14.85 16.94 -6.63
C ALA A 604 -15.95 16.60 -5.61
N ALA A 605 -15.63 15.71 -4.67
CA ALA A 605 -16.53 15.21 -3.62
C ALA A 605 -16.80 16.25 -2.50
N GLN A 606 -17.27 17.44 -2.89
CA GLN A 606 -17.48 18.56 -1.98
C GLN A 606 -18.58 18.26 -0.96
N GLY A 607 -18.29 18.44 0.32
CA GLY A 607 -19.24 18.14 1.40
C GLY A 607 -19.57 16.64 1.53
N ILE A 608 -18.62 15.77 1.20
CA ILE A 608 -18.71 14.32 1.42
C ILE A 608 -17.53 13.89 2.28
N SER A 609 -17.81 13.12 3.33
CA SER A 609 -16.80 12.54 4.23
C SER A 609 -17.19 11.12 4.62
N PHE A 610 -16.25 10.38 5.22
CA PHE A 610 -16.39 8.96 5.53
C PHE A 610 -16.02 8.68 6.99
N GLY A 611 -16.37 7.49 7.44
CA GLY A 611 -15.84 6.87 8.64
C GLY A 611 -16.25 5.41 8.69
N PHE A 612 -16.11 4.76 9.85
CA PHE A 612 -16.45 3.35 9.99
C PHE A 612 -17.91 3.05 9.59
N GLN A 613 -18.07 2.37 8.45
CA GLN A 613 -19.35 1.93 7.85
C GLN A 613 -20.41 3.01 7.61
N TYR A 614 -20.01 4.26 7.38
CA TYR A 614 -20.94 5.32 6.97
C TYR A 614 -20.33 6.31 5.96
N ILE A 615 -21.21 6.88 5.13
CA ILE A 615 -20.90 8.02 4.25
C ILE A 615 -21.70 9.21 4.77
N GLN A 616 -21.00 10.30 5.09
CA GLN A 616 -21.61 11.59 5.38
C GLN A 616 -21.71 12.40 4.09
N ILE A 617 -22.89 12.96 3.85
CA ILE A 617 -23.20 13.80 2.68
C ILE A 617 -23.90 15.05 3.22
N GLY A 618 -23.23 16.20 3.12
CA GLY A 618 -23.63 17.42 3.82
C GLY A 618 -23.74 17.20 5.33
N LYS A 619 -24.92 17.47 5.90
CA LYS A 619 -25.23 17.25 7.32
C LYS A 619 -25.90 15.91 7.65
N PHE A 620 -26.01 15.01 6.67
CA PHE A 620 -26.65 13.70 6.81
C PHE A 620 -25.62 12.58 6.75
N ARG A 621 -25.87 11.48 7.46
CA ARG A 621 -25.10 10.22 7.37
C ARG A 621 -26.00 9.10 6.87
N VAL A 622 -25.47 8.27 5.98
CA VAL A 622 -26.01 6.98 5.58
C VAL A 622 -25.03 5.91 6.06
N GLY A 623 -25.42 5.01 6.96
CA GLY A 623 -24.47 4.11 7.60
C GLY A 623 -25.05 2.93 8.35
N ALA A 624 -24.29 1.83 8.42
CA ALA A 624 -24.64 0.65 9.20
C ALA A 624 -24.28 0.88 10.67
N VAL A 625 -25.30 0.97 11.52
CA VAL A 625 -25.16 1.20 12.97
C VAL A 625 -24.64 -0.06 13.66
N ASP A 626 -25.09 -1.21 13.18
CA ASP A 626 -24.66 -2.55 13.54
C ASP A 626 -24.96 -3.51 12.36
N GLU A 627 -24.82 -4.82 12.56
CA GLU A 627 -25.16 -5.87 11.60
C GLU A 627 -26.66 -6.09 11.36
N ASN A 628 -27.54 -5.31 12.01
CA ASN A 628 -29.00 -5.46 11.92
C ASN A 628 -29.73 -4.18 11.48
N HIS A 629 -29.06 -3.02 11.54
CA HIS A 629 -29.64 -1.69 11.30
C HIS A 629 -28.74 -0.81 10.43
N LEU A 630 -29.24 -0.41 9.26
CA LEU A 630 -28.74 0.72 8.48
C LEU A 630 -29.61 1.95 8.77
N SER A 631 -29.02 3.12 8.92
CA SER A 631 -29.75 4.37 9.18
C SER A 631 -29.44 5.48 8.18
N ILE A 632 -30.40 6.38 8.02
CA ILE A 632 -30.21 7.74 7.50
C ILE A 632 -30.48 8.69 8.67
N ALA A 633 -29.45 9.40 9.11
CA ALA A 633 -29.50 10.31 10.25
C ALA A 633 -28.98 11.71 9.90
N HIS A 634 -29.27 12.69 10.74
CA HIS A 634 -28.87 14.09 10.59
C HIS A 634 -28.10 14.58 11.83
N ILE A 635 -27.12 15.48 11.64
CA ILE A 635 -26.23 16.01 12.70
C ILE A 635 -26.97 16.70 13.86
N GLY A 636 -28.21 17.11 13.65
CA GLY A 636 -29.13 17.62 14.69
C GLY A 636 -29.68 16.54 15.64
N GLY A 637 -29.13 15.33 15.64
CA GLY A 637 -29.47 14.24 16.55
C GLY A 637 -30.72 13.42 16.17
N GLN A 638 -31.28 13.65 14.98
CA GLN A 638 -32.46 12.92 14.48
C GLN A 638 -32.05 11.82 13.50
N THR A 639 -32.52 10.60 13.76
CA THR A 639 -32.56 9.49 12.81
C THR A 639 -33.88 9.56 12.05
N VAL A 640 -33.79 9.61 10.72
CA VAL A 640 -34.92 9.88 9.81
C VAL A 640 -35.55 8.60 9.30
N GLN A 641 -34.74 7.56 9.11
CA GLN A 641 -35.17 6.24 8.66
C GLN A 641 -34.16 5.20 9.14
N ILE A 642 -34.67 4.11 9.71
CA ILE A 642 -33.90 2.89 9.98
C ILE A 642 -34.40 1.79 9.04
N PHE A 643 -33.47 1.04 8.48
CA PHE A 643 -33.63 -0.09 7.57
C PHE A 643 -33.12 -1.33 8.30
N ARG A 644 -33.99 -2.30 8.60
CA ARG A 644 -33.62 -3.49 9.36
C ARG A 644 -33.30 -4.69 8.45
N ASN A 645 -32.42 -5.58 8.89
CA ASN A 645 -32.03 -6.78 8.14
C ASN A 645 -33.17 -7.81 7.94
N ASP A 646 -34.19 -7.78 8.80
CA ASP A 646 -35.48 -8.46 8.63
C ASP A 646 -36.37 -7.84 7.52
N GLY A 647 -35.94 -6.71 6.95
CA GLY A 647 -36.61 -6.01 5.86
C GLY A 647 -37.72 -5.06 6.32
N THR A 648 -37.89 -4.84 7.62
CA THR A 648 -38.79 -3.81 8.16
C THR A 648 -38.16 -2.41 8.14
N LEU A 649 -39.02 -1.39 8.26
CA LEU A 649 -38.69 0.02 8.18
C LEU A 649 -39.23 0.74 9.41
N HIS A 650 -38.35 1.40 10.17
CA HIS A 650 -38.76 2.30 11.26
C HIS A 650 -38.56 3.75 10.80
N PRO A 651 -39.63 4.47 10.43
CA PRO A 651 -39.55 5.88 10.07
C PRO A 651 -39.32 6.73 11.32
N GLY A 652 -38.56 7.82 11.16
CA GLY A 652 -38.35 8.82 12.21
C GLY A 652 -39.57 9.75 12.43
N PRO A 653 -39.45 10.72 13.35
CA PRO A 653 -38.24 11.06 14.12
C PRO A 653 -37.92 10.07 15.25
N THR A 654 -36.68 9.60 15.32
CA THR A 654 -36.10 9.00 16.53
C THR A 654 -34.71 9.59 16.82
N THR A 655 -34.15 9.35 18.00
CA THR A 655 -32.80 9.81 18.39
C THR A 655 -31.81 8.66 18.65
N ASP A 656 -32.27 7.42 18.53
CA ASP A 656 -31.49 6.19 18.56
C ASP A 656 -31.05 5.79 17.14
N TRP A 657 -30.25 4.71 17.04
CA TRP A 657 -29.74 4.16 15.78
C TRP A 657 -29.10 5.19 14.83
N SER A 658 -28.43 6.20 15.37
CA SER A 658 -27.63 7.16 14.62
C SER A 658 -26.19 6.68 14.46
N THR A 659 -25.50 7.15 13.42
CA THR A 659 -24.04 6.97 13.23
C THR A 659 -23.24 8.23 13.58
N PHE A 660 -23.86 9.26 14.14
CA PHE A 660 -23.19 10.51 14.55
C PHE A 660 -22.37 10.41 15.86
N ASP A 661 -22.45 9.27 16.56
CA ASP A 661 -21.60 8.93 17.70
C ASP A 661 -20.19 8.43 17.28
N ARG A 662 -20.00 8.11 16.00
CA ARG A 662 -18.70 7.73 15.41
C ARG A 662 -17.91 8.96 14.90
N PRO A 663 -16.57 8.98 15.00
CA PRO A 663 -15.74 10.01 14.36
C PRO A 663 -15.78 9.91 12.82
N GLU A 664 -15.35 10.97 12.14
CA GLU A 664 -14.93 10.90 10.74
C GLU A 664 -13.54 10.27 10.68
N SER A 665 -13.34 9.30 9.79
CA SER A 665 -12.14 8.45 9.75
C SER A 665 -11.97 7.80 8.36
N MET A 666 -11.01 6.90 8.22
CA MET A 666 -10.89 6.08 7.01
C MET A 666 -12.20 5.31 6.73
N PRO A 667 -12.54 5.03 5.45
CA PRO A 667 -13.78 4.36 5.03
C PRO A 667 -13.80 2.85 5.35
N ALA A 668 -13.40 2.46 6.56
CA ALA A 668 -13.31 1.08 7.00
C ALA A 668 -14.69 0.40 7.03
N GLY A 669 -14.79 -0.78 6.43
CA GLY A 669 -16.06 -1.50 6.26
C GLY A 669 -17.02 -0.88 5.23
N ILE A 670 -16.50 -0.02 4.34
CA ILE A 670 -17.20 0.47 3.15
C ILE A 670 -16.55 -0.16 1.93
N THR A 671 -17.33 -0.73 1.02
CA THR A 671 -16.85 -1.19 -0.29
C THR A 671 -17.79 -0.75 -1.41
N ALA A 672 -17.32 -0.74 -2.64
CA ALA A 672 -18.06 -0.30 -3.83
C ALA A 672 -18.07 -1.40 -4.90
N GLY A 673 -18.91 -1.26 -5.91
CA GLY A 673 -18.86 -2.10 -7.11
C GLY A 673 -19.79 -1.56 -8.17
N ASP A 674 -20.10 -2.36 -9.20
CA ASP A 674 -20.97 -1.95 -10.31
C ASP A 674 -22.29 -1.34 -9.81
N ARG A 675 -22.34 -0.01 -9.82
CA ARG A 675 -23.48 0.83 -9.43
C ARG A 675 -24.05 0.55 -8.02
N PHE A 676 -23.23 0.07 -7.07
CA PHE A 676 -23.61 -0.09 -5.67
C PHE A 676 -22.52 0.33 -4.69
N VAL A 677 -22.93 0.62 -3.46
CA VAL A 677 -22.06 0.77 -2.29
C VAL A 677 -22.54 -0.17 -1.17
N GLN A 678 -21.59 -0.75 -0.45
CA GLN A 678 -21.80 -1.62 0.70
C GLN A 678 -21.30 -0.91 1.97
N LEU A 679 -22.12 -0.97 3.02
CA LEU A 679 -21.86 -0.40 4.34
C LEU A 679 -22.07 -1.52 5.36
N GLY A 680 -20.97 -2.12 5.85
CA GLY A 680 -21.04 -3.37 6.61
C GLY A 680 -21.74 -4.48 5.83
N LYS A 681 -22.87 -4.97 6.34
CA LYS A 681 -23.71 -6.01 5.72
C LYS A 681 -24.81 -5.48 4.80
N PHE A 682 -25.00 -4.16 4.73
CA PHE A 682 -26.02 -3.52 3.90
C PHE A 682 -25.47 -3.07 2.56
N ARG A 683 -26.29 -3.13 1.51
CA ARG A 683 -25.98 -2.55 0.18
C ARG A 683 -27.04 -1.58 -0.26
N LEU A 684 -26.61 -0.52 -0.93
CA LEU A 684 -27.44 0.48 -1.58
C LEU A 684 -26.98 0.58 -3.04
N GLY A 685 -27.87 0.39 -4.02
CA GLY A 685 -27.42 0.36 -5.42
C GLY A 685 -28.52 0.31 -6.48
N ASP A 686 -28.13 0.62 -7.71
CA ASP A 686 -28.97 0.61 -8.91
C ASP A 686 -29.00 -0.79 -9.54
N ALA A 687 -30.17 -1.43 -9.53
CA ALA A 687 -30.37 -2.76 -10.08
C ALA A 687 -30.23 -2.76 -11.61
N ASP A 688 -31.12 -2.04 -12.29
CA ASP A 688 -31.42 -2.18 -13.72
C ASP A 688 -31.48 -0.83 -14.47
N GLY A 689 -31.10 0.27 -13.80
CA GLY A 689 -31.25 1.62 -14.33
C GLY A 689 -32.64 2.24 -14.10
N HIS A 690 -33.56 1.52 -13.46
CA HIS A 690 -34.93 1.93 -13.13
C HIS A 690 -35.33 1.67 -11.66
N HIS A 691 -34.60 0.82 -10.93
CA HIS A 691 -34.86 0.47 -9.54
C HIS A 691 -33.61 0.64 -8.69
N PHE A 692 -33.69 1.44 -7.62
CA PHE A 692 -32.67 1.51 -6.57
C PHE A 692 -33.11 0.67 -5.38
N LEU A 693 -32.21 -0.17 -4.86
CA LEU A 693 -32.49 -1.09 -3.77
C LEU A 693 -31.69 -0.73 -2.54
N VAL A 694 -32.29 -0.99 -1.37
CA VAL A 694 -31.56 -1.20 -0.11
C VAL A 694 -31.73 -2.66 0.27
N THR A 695 -30.62 -3.40 0.35
CA THR A 695 -30.59 -4.85 0.64
C THR A 695 -29.63 -5.19 1.78
N HIS A 696 -29.76 -6.39 2.33
CA HIS A 696 -28.89 -6.94 3.38
C HIS A 696 -28.33 -8.31 2.99
N ASP A 697 -27.16 -8.69 3.53
CA ASP A 697 -26.46 -9.95 3.22
C ASP A 697 -27.28 -11.22 3.55
N SER A 698 -28.16 -11.14 4.55
CA SER A 698 -29.17 -12.14 4.95
C SER A 698 -30.12 -12.59 3.83
N GLY A 699 -30.08 -11.97 2.65
CA GLY A 699 -30.93 -12.30 1.51
C GLY A 699 -32.15 -11.38 1.35
N GLN A 700 -32.21 -10.27 2.10
CA GLN A 700 -33.39 -9.43 2.23
C GLN A 700 -33.28 -8.12 1.43
N THR A 701 -34.31 -7.80 0.64
CA THR A 701 -34.55 -6.45 0.10
C THR A 701 -35.50 -5.70 1.02
N ILE A 702 -35.05 -4.57 1.53
CA ILE A 702 -35.71 -3.78 2.58
C ILE A 702 -36.60 -2.70 1.96
N GLN A 703 -36.07 -1.95 0.99
CA GLN A 703 -36.80 -0.88 0.30
C GLN A 703 -36.39 -0.82 -1.18
N ILE A 704 -37.36 -0.51 -2.04
CA ILE A 704 -37.18 -0.35 -3.48
C ILE A 704 -37.70 1.03 -3.89
N TYR A 705 -36.87 1.83 -4.54
CA TYR A 705 -37.23 3.12 -5.13
C TYR A 705 -37.30 2.96 -6.65
N ARG A 706 -38.36 3.48 -7.27
CA ARG A 706 -38.62 3.32 -8.72
C ARG A 706 -38.35 4.63 -9.46
N GLY A 707 -37.83 4.54 -10.69
CA GLY A 707 -37.37 5.70 -11.47
C GLY A 707 -38.46 6.67 -11.92
N ASP A 708 -39.74 6.31 -11.76
CA ASP A 708 -40.89 7.22 -11.87
C ASP A 708 -41.09 8.10 -10.62
N GLY A 709 -40.33 7.83 -9.54
CA GLY A 709 -40.41 8.45 -8.23
C GLY A 709 -41.29 7.70 -7.23
N THR A 710 -41.91 6.58 -7.58
CA THR A 710 -42.72 5.80 -6.63
C THR A 710 -41.87 4.92 -5.72
N LEU A 711 -42.40 4.62 -4.54
CA LEU A 711 -41.86 3.59 -3.65
C LEU A 711 -42.53 2.25 -3.95
N HIS A 712 -41.79 1.14 -3.82
CA HIS A 712 -42.40 -0.17 -3.65
C HIS A 712 -41.98 -0.72 -2.28
N PRO A 713 -42.93 -1.14 -1.42
CA PRO A 713 -42.59 -1.67 -0.09
C PRO A 713 -41.77 -2.96 -0.19
N GLY A 714 -40.83 -3.12 0.75
CA GLY A 714 -40.39 -4.41 1.26
C GLY A 714 -41.19 -4.80 2.52
N PRO A 715 -40.81 -5.89 3.23
CA PRO A 715 -39.72 -6.83 2.93
C PRO A 715 -39.98 -7.68 1.68
N ARG A 716 -38.97 -7.89 0.82
CA ARG A 716 -39.01 -8.91 -0.27
C ARG A 716 -37.67 -9.62 -0.47
N THR A 717 -37.68 -10.81 -1.05
CA THR A 717 -36.45 -11.59 -1.38
C THR A 717 -36.18 -11.69 -2.88
N ASP A 718 -37.15 -11.37 -3.73
CA ASP A 718 -37.09 -11.58 -5.18
C ASP A 718 -36.19 -10.57 -5.94
N TRP A 719 -35.87 -9.43 -5.32
CA TRP A 719 -34.95 -8.42 -5.88
C TRP A 719 -33.53 -8.49 -5.32
N THR A 720 -33.32 -9.25 -4.25
CA THR A 720 -32.07 -9.24 -3.48
C THR A 720 -30.86 -9.54 -4.37
N GLY A 721 -30.97 -10.58 -5.20
CA GLY A 721 -29.88 -11.01 -6.08
C GLY A 721 -29.42 -9.95 -7.08
N ALA A 722 -30.24 -8.93 -7.39
CA ALA A 722 -29.91 -7.92 -8.38
C ALA A 722 -28.72 -7.02 -7.98
N ILE A 723 -28.47 -6.81 -6.67
CA ILE A 723 -27.25 -6.14 -6.17
C ILE A 723 -26.46 -6.96 -5.13
N SER A 724 -27.02 -7.98 -4.48
CA SER A 724 -26.27 -8.80 -3.51
C SER A 724 -25.26 -9.76 -4.15
N THR A 725 -25.52 -10.22 -5.38
CA THR A 725 -24.63 -11.16 -6.10
C THR A 725 -23.45 -10.47 -6.79
N ARG A 726 -23.45 -9.14 -6.89
CA ARG A 726 -22.33 -8.40 -7.48
C ARG A 726 -21.11 -8.49 -6.56
N SER A 727 -19.95 -8.83 -7.10
CA SER A 727 -18.70 -8.65 -6.35
C SER A 727 -18.47 -7.16 -6.08
N PRO A 728 -17.91 -6.78 -4.92
CA PRO A 728 -17.18 -5.52 -4.80
C PRO A 728 -16.10 -5.46 -5.90
N SER A 729 -15.78 -4.28 -6.41
CA SER A 729 -14.74 -4.14 -7.44
C SER A 729 -13.37 -4.52 -6.86
N ALA A 730 -12.52 -5.17 -7.65
CA ALA A 730 -11.24 -5.71 -7.14
C ALA A 730 -10.28 -4.64 -6.57
N TRP A 731 -10.50 -3.37 -6.91
CA TRP A 731 -9.77 -2.20 -6.43
C TRP A 731 -10.41 -1.51 -5.21
N THR A 732 -11.44 -2.08 -4.55
CA THR A 732 -12.03 -1.50 -3.31
C THR A 732 -11.07 -1.54 -2.13
N CYS A 733 -10.02 -0.73 -2.19
CA CYS A 733 -8.92 -0.61 -1.23
C CYS A 733 -8.67 -1.95 -0.56
N LYS A 734 -8.24 -2.95 -1.36
CA LYS A 734 -8.27 -4.37 -0.98
C LYS A 734 -7.54 -4.64 0.34
N ASP A 735 -6.56 -3.80 0.59
CA ASP A 735 -5.62 -3.77 1.71
C ASP A 735 -6.08 -2.85 2.86
N LEU A 736 -7.18 -2.09 2.76
CA LEU A 736 -7.66 -1.21 3.85
C LEU A 736 -8.01 -1.97 5.15
N PRO A 737 -8.53 -3.23 5.10
CA PRO A 737 -8.56 -4.09 6.28
C PRO A 737 -7.15 -4.47 6.74
N GLU A 738 -6.29 -4.93 5.84
CA GLU A 738 -4.98 -5.50 6.17
C GLU A 738 -3.99 -4.45 6.70
N ILE A 739 -4.05 -3.21 6.22
CA ILE A 739 -3.33 -2.03 6.72
C ILE A 739 -3.75 -1.70 8.17
N ALA A 740 -4.99 -1.99 8.56
CA ALA A 740 -5.50 -1.70 9.91
C ALA A 740 -5.09 -2.75 10.96
N TYR A 741 -4.59 -3.92 10.55
CA TYR A 741 -4.27 -5.04 11.46
C TYR A 741 -2.84 -5.58 11.31
N GLY A 742 -2.25 -5.48 10.12
CA GLY A 742 -1.22 -6.43 9.68
C GLY A 742 -1.75 -7.87 9.67
N ALA A 743 -0.86 -8.85 9.64
CA ALA A 743 -1.21 -10.26 9.84
C ALA A 743 -1.42 -10.58 11.33
N CYS A 744 -2.32 -9.87 12.02
CA CYS A 744 -2.81 -10.30 13.32
C CYS A 744 -3.66 -11.56 13.15
N ASP A 745 -3.20 -12.68 13.68
CA ASP A 745 -4.00 -13.91 13.75
C ASP A 745 -5.32 -13.62 14.50
N SER A 746 -6.42 -14.04 13.88
CA SER A 746 -7.76 -14.12 14.44
C SER A 746 -7.86 -14.69 15.86
N GLY A 747 -6.91 -15.56 16.26
CA GLY A 747 -6.82 -16.12 17.61
C GLY A 747 -6.27 -15.15 18.69
N TRP A 748 -5.63 -14.04 18.34
CA TRP A 748 -4.97 -13.15 19.31
C TRP A 748 -5.96 -12.16 19.95
N ALA A 749 -6.34 -11.12 19.22
CA ALA A 749 -7.36 -10.14 19.61
C ALA A 749 -7.92 -9.46 18.36
N GLY A 750 -9.24 -9.23 18.34
CA GLY A 750 -9.93 -8.45 17.31
C GLY A 750 -10.30 -7.05 17.81
N PHE A 751 -10.59 -6.14 16.88
CA PHE A 751 -11.02 -4.77 17.19
C PHE A 751 -12.23 -4.35 16.35
N GLY A 752 -12.82 -3.21 16.69
CA GLY A 752 -13.81 -2.51 15.89
C GLY A 752 -14.29 -1.25 16.59
N ASP A 753 -15.45 -0.72 16.16
CA ASP A 753 -16.02 0.51 16.71
C ASP A 753 -16.26 0.44 18.23
N ARG A 754 -15.36 1.06 18.99
CA ARG A 754 -15.34 1.13 20.45
C ARG A 754 -15.47 -0.25 21.11
N PHE A 755 -14.83 -1.28 20.55
CA PHE A 755 -14.74 -2.60 21.19
C PHE A 755 -13.42 -3.34 20.92
N ILE A 756 -13.08 -4.23 21.84
CA ILE A 756 -11.99 -5.21 21.72
C ILE A 756 -12.60 -6.60 21.86
N GLN A 757 -12.25 -7.50 20.95
CA GLN A 757 -12.61 -8.91 21.00
C GLN A 757 -11.42 -9.73 21.49
N LEU A 758 -11.66 -10.61 22.46
CA LEU A 758 -10.69 -11.53 23.03
C LEU A 758 -11.33 -12.92 23.00
N GLY A 759 -10.97 -13.71 21.99
CA GLY A 759 -11.63 -14.99 21.71
C GLY A 759 -13.13 -14.83 21.44
N ASP A 760 -13.95 -15.55 22.20
CA ASP A 760 -15.41 -15.54 22.10
C ASP A 760 -16.09 -14.38 22.85
N TRP A 761 -15.32 -13.39 23.31
CA TRP A 761 -15.78 -12.31 24.19
C TRP A 761 -15.43 -10.92 23.66
N ARG A 762 -16.26 -9.92 24.02
CA ARG A 762 -16.03 -8.51 23.67
C ARG A 762 -16.22 -7.58 24.86
N LEU A 763 -15.31 -6.62 24.97
CA LEU A 763 -15.36 -5.49 25.90
C LEU A 763 -15.63 -4.23 25.06
N ALA A 764 -16.69 -3.47 25.37
CA ALA A 764 -17.14 -2.39 24.49
C ALA A 764 -17.75 -1.20 25.23
N ALA A 765 -17.48 0.02 24.72
CA ALA A 765 -18.34 1.16 25.00
C ALA A 765 -19.51 1.13 24.00
N ILE A 766 -20.67 0.69 24.48
CA ILE A 766 -21.88 0.53 23.67
C ILE A 766 -22.43 1.91 23.28
N ASP A 767 -22.37 2.88 24.19
CA ASP A 767 -22.70 4.27 23.90
C ASP A 767 -21.89 5.21 24.83
N ALA A 768 -22.23 6.50 24.84
CA ALA A 768 -21.58 7.50 25.69
C ALA A 768 -21.85 7.34 27.19
N THR A 769 -22.70 6.38 27.59
CA THR A 769 -23.15 6.14 28.96
C THR A 769 -23.08 4.68 29.42
N HIS A 770 -22.82 3.72 28.53
CA HIS A 770 -22.73 2.28 28.85
C HIS A 770 -21.44 1.63 28.33
N PHE A 771 -20.77 0.88 29.20
CA PHE A 771 -19.72 -0.09 28.87
C PHE A 771 -20.20 -1.50 29.21
N SER A 772 -19.77 -2.54 28.49
CA SER A 772 -20.20 -3.92 28.75
C SER A 772 -19.15 -4.99 28.42
N ILE A 773 -19.34 -6.19 29.00
CA ILE A 773 -18.71 -7.44 28.57
C ILE A 773 -19.80 -8.36 28.03
N SER A 774 -19.62 -8.88 26.81
CA SER A 774 -20.59 -9.76 26.14
C SER A 774 -19.92 -10.91 25.37
N HIS A 775 -20.59 -12.05 25.33
CA HIS A 775 -20.17 -13.28 24.64
C HIS A 775 -20.89 -13.44 23.30
N LYS A 776 -20.29 -14.18 22.36
CA LYS A 776 -20.85 -14.42 21.01
C LYS A 776 -22.23 -15.07 20.98
N ASP A 777 -22.62 -15.77 22.05
CA ASP A 777 -23.96 -16.36 22.22
C ASP A 777 -25.06 -15.28 22.46
N GLY A 778 -24.74 -13.99 22.30
CA GLY A 778 -25.65 -12.84 22.43
C GLY A 778 -25.84 -12.33 23.86
N MET A 779 -25.13 -12.92 24.83
CA MET A 779 -25.31 -12.64 26.25
C MET A 779 -24.34 -11.59 26.77
N THR A 780 -24.89 -10.54 27.38
CA THR A 780 -24.18 -9.56 28.19
C THR A 780 -24.09 -10.05 29.64
N THR A 781 -22.87 -10.12 30.17
CA THR A 781 -22.60 -10.61 31.54
C THR A 781 -22.49 -9.50 32.56
N GLN A 782 -22.06 -8.30 32.16
CA GLN A 782 -22.02 -7.11 33.01
C GLN A 782 -22.07 -5.83 32.18
N ILE A 783 -22.74 -4.81 32.74
CA ILE A 783 -22.83 -3.45 32.22
C ILE A 783 -22.36 -2.49 33.32
N TRP A 784 -21.57 -1.49 32.94
CA TRP A 784 -21.21 -0.34 33.78
C TRP A 784 -21.86 0.91 33.17
N ARG A 785 -22.35 1.81 34.02
CA ARG A 785 -23.00 3.06 33.61
C ARG A 785 -22.16 4.29 33.97
N ALA A 786 -22.26 5.35 33.18
CA ALA A 786 -21.56 6.62 33.39
C ALA A 786 -21.85 7.27 34.77
N ASP A 787 -23.01 6.98 35.35
CA ASP A 787 -23.38 7.33 36.73
C ASP A 787 -22.61 6.55 37.81
N GLY A 788 -21.73 5.62 37.41
CA GLY A 788 -20.93 4.77 38.29
C GLY A 788 -21.61 3.47 38.73
N THR A 789 -22.86 3.21 38.35
CA THR A 789 -23.57 1.98 38.76
C THR A 789 -23.16 0.75 37.94
N VAL A 790 -23.33 -0.43 38.55
CA VAL A 790 -22.98 -1.75 37.98
C VAL A 790 -24.24 -2.61 37.89
N HIS A 791 -24.43 -3.25 36.73
CA HIS A 791 -25.58 -4.10 36.44
C HIS A 791 -25.08 -5.46 35.95
N GLY A 792 -25.36 -6.52 36.70
CA GLY A 792 -24.99 -7.89 36.31
C GLY A 792 -25.94 -8.49 35.28
N GLY A 793 -25.47 -9.52 34.57
CA GLY A 793 -26.30 -10.44 33.79
C GLY A 793 -26.95 -11.54 34.65
N PRO A 794 -27.68 -12.49 34.02
CA PRO A 794 -27.78 -12.69 32.57
C PRO A 794 -28.67 -11.67 31.88
N ARG A 795 -28.16 -11.08 30.79
CA ARG A 795 -28.83 -10.06 29.96
C ARG A 795 -28.50 -10.26 28.48
N SER A 796 -29.29 -9.67 27.59
CA SER A 796 -29.05 -9.67 26.13
C SER A 796 -28.99 -8.26 25.54
N ASP A 797 -29.42 -7.25 26.29
CA ASP A 797 -29.24 -5.84 25.97
C ASP A 797 -27.78 -5.39 26.19
N TYR A 798 -27.37 -4.32 25.50
CA TYR A 798 -26.00 -3.79 25.52
C TYR A 798 -24.90 -4.80 25.15
N ASN A 799 -25.21 -5.78 24.29
CA ASN A 799 -24.19 -6.68 23.72
C ASN A 799 -23.42 -5.98 22.58
N ALA A 800 -22.15 -6.35 22.40
CA ALA A 800 -21.27 -5.79 21.38
C ALA A 800 -21.16 -6.66 20.11
N TRP A 801 -21.88 -7.77 20.03
CA TRP A 801 -21.69 -8.77 18.99
C TRP A 801 -22.36 -8.44 17.66
N GLY A 802 -23.38 -7.57 17.69
CA GLY A 802 -23.89 -6.91 16.48
C GLY A 802 -22.90 -5.94 15.81
N ARG A 803 -21.74 -5.62 16.40
CA ARG A 803 -20.73 -4.77 15.72
C ARG A 803 -19.82 -5.64 14.85
N PRO A 804 -19.57 -5.30 13.57
CA PRO A 804 -18.58 -6.02 12.78
C PRO A 804 -17.15 -5.73 13.27
N LEU A 805 -16.25 -6.70 13.09
CA LEU A 805 -14.81 -6.46 13.25
C LEU A 805 -14.35 -5.38 12.27
N GLY A 806 -13.44 -4.52 12.72
CA GLY A 806 -13.13 -3.28 12.04
C GLY A 806 -11.88 -2.58 12.59
N PHE A 807 -11.54 -1.46 11.96
CA PHE A 807 -10.57 -0.51 12.49
C PHE A 807 -10.93 -0.14 13.96
N PRO A 808 -9.94 -0.01 14.88
CA PRO A 808 -10.12 0.27 16.31
C PRO A 808 -10.63 1.71 16.62
N SER A 809 -11.70 2.12 15.95
CA SER A 809 -12.35 3.43 16.07
C SER A 809 -12.70 3.76 17.52
N GLY A 810 -12.24 4.90 18.01
CA GLY A 810 -12.50 5.37 19.37
C GLY A 810 -11.75 4.61 20.47
N ILE A 811 -10.66 3.90 20.14
CA ILE A 811 -9.75 3.27 21.11
C ILE A 811 -8.48 4.11 21.23
N THR A 812 -7.93 4.25 22.44
CA THR A 812 -6.68 4.98 22.70
C THR A 812 -5.94 4.35 23.88
N PHE A 813 -4.61 4.34 23.87
CA PHE A 813 -3.81 3.69 24.91
C PHE A 813 -3.14 4.72 25.83
N GLY A 814 -2.73 4.28 27.02
CA GLY A 814 -1.84 5.02 27.90
C GLY A 814 -1.17 4.10 28.92
N PRO A 815 -0.36 4.65 29.84
CA PRO A 815 0.43 3.85 30.76
C PRO A 815 -0.47 3.02 31.66
N GLY A 816 -0.46 1.70 31.50
CA GLY A 816 -1.27 0.74 32.25
C GLY A 816 -2.79 0.85 32.04
N PHE A 817 -3.28 1.57 31.02
CA PHE A 817 -4.72 1.68 30.74
C PHE A 817 -5.05 1.69 29.24
N ILE A 818 -6.29 1.36 28.93
CA ILE A 818 -6.90 1.56 27.62
C ILE A 818 -8.16 2.40 27.77
N GLN A 819 -8.37 3.30 26.81
CA GLN A 819 -9.58 4.09 26.65
C GLN A 819 -10.38 3.53 25.48
N ILE A 820 -11.69 3.40 25.67
CA ILE A 820 -12.65 2.91 24.68
C ILE A 820 -13.86 3.86 24.74
N GLY A 821 -13.99 4.73 23.75
CA GLY A 821 -14.92 5.86 23.80
C GLY A 821 -14.65 6.79 24.99
N LYS A 822 -15.66 6.98 25.84
CA LYS A 822 -15.60 7.78 27.09
C LYS A 822 -15.25 6.97 28.34
N TRP A 823 -14.91 5.70 28.15
CA TRP A 823 -14.54 4.77 29.22
C TRP A 823 -13.04 4.55 29.24
N ARG A 824 -12.47 4.41 30.43
CA ARG A 824 -11.11 3.89 30.63
C ARG A 824 -11.17 2.66 31.52
N MET A 825 -10.39 1.65 31.17
CA MET A 825 -10.09 0.54 32.06
C MET A 825 -8.58 0.39 32.18
N GLY A 826 -8.08 0.27 33.41
CA GLY A 826 -6.65 0.32 33.65
C GLY A 826 -6.21 0.01 35.07
N GLN A 827 -4.97 -0.45 35.18
CA GLN A 827 -4.27 -0.57 36.44
C GLN A 827 -3.99 0.83 36.99
N ILE A 828 -4.30 1.06 38.27
CA ILE A 828 -3.98 2.31 38.97
C ILE A 828 -2.63 2.16 39.70
N ASP A 829 -2.49 1.06 40.45
CA ASP A 829 -1.28 0.72 41.20
C ASP A 829 -1.05 -0.81 41.21
N GLY A 830 -0.06 -1.33 41.93
CA GLY A 830 0.25 -2.77 41.99
C GLY A 830 -0.90 -3.69 42.46
N HIS A 831 -1.93 -3.13 43.10
CA HIS A 831 -3.00 -3.81 43.80
C HIS A 831 -4.42 -3.41 43.35
N HIS A 832 -4.59 -2.35 42.57
CA HIS A 832 -5.90 -1.87 42.09
C HIS A 832 -5.96 -1.72 40.57
N PHE A 833 -6.99 -2.30 39.96
CA PHE A 833 -7.42 -2.05 38.58
C PHE A 833 -8.85 -1.49 38.59
N SER A 834 -9.19 -0.60 37.65
CA SER A 834 -10.49 0.07 37.61
C SER A 834 -11.14 0.05 36.23
N ILE A 835 -12.47 0.21 36.21
CA ILE A 835 -13.27 0.63 35.06
C ILE A 835 -13.95 1.95 35.45
N ALA A 836 -13.72 3.02 34.68
CA ALA A 836 -14.15 4.37 35.03
C ALA A 836 -14.58 5.21 33.81
N HIS A 837 -15.57 6.08 34.02
CA HIS A 837 -16.10 7.00 33.03
C HIS A 837 -15.44 8.39 33.10
N GLN A 838 -15.46 9.12 31.97
CA GLN A 838 -14.86 10.45 31.84
C GLN A 838 -15.45 11.48 32.82
N ASP A 839 -16.71 11.30 33.26
CA ASP A 839 -17.40 12.16 34.24
C ASP A 839 -16.91 12.00 35.70
N GLY A 840 -15.72 11.41 35.91
CA GLY A 840 -15.11 11.25 37.23
C GLY A 840 -15.59 10.04 38.04
N GLN A 841 -16.54 9.24 37.53
CA GLN A 841 -17.04 8.05 38.21
C GLN A 841 -16.22 6.79 37.91
N THR A 842 -15.64 6.20 38.95
CA THR A 842 -15.15 4.81 38.98
C THR A 842 -16.34 3.88 39.17
N ALA A 843 -16.68 3.10 38.15
CA ALA A 843 -17.81 2.18 38.18
C ALA A 843 -17.47 0.83 38.82
N GLN A 844 -16.22 0.37 38.76
CA GLN A 844 -15.78 -0.82 39.49
C GLN A 844 -14.27 -0.84 39.72
N ILE A 845 -13.84 -1.46 40.82
CA ILE A 845 -12.44 -1.73 41.16
C ILE A 845 -12.26 -3.23 41.41
N TYR A 846 -11.21 -3.79 40.81
CA TYR A 846 -10.73 -5.15 40.98
C TYR A 846 -9.43 -5.09 41.77
N ARG A 847 -9.30 -5.86 42.85
CA ARG A 847 -8.16 -5.80 43.77
C ARG A 847 -7.29 -7.04 43.67
N GLY A 848 -5.97 -6.86 43.83
CA GLY A 848 -4.98 -7.94 43.72
C GLY A 848 -5.06 -9.02 44.81
N ASP A 849 -5.91 -8.82 45.82
CA ASP A 849 -6.27 -9.83 46.83
C ASP A 849 -7.50 -10.67 46.43
N GLY A 850 -8.03 -10.49 45.21
CA GLY A 850 -9.20 -11.21 44.72
C GLY A 850 -10.55 -10.54 45.04
N THR A 851 -10.56 -9.43 45.78
CA THR A 851 -11.80 -8.70 46.12
C THR A 851 -12.22 -7.70 45.05
N LEU A 852 -13.52 -7.36 45.05
CA LEU A 852 -14.17 -6.55 44.02
C LEU A 852 -15.09 -5.51 44.67
N HIS A 853 -14.96 -4.25 44.26
CA HIS A 853 -15.67 -3.10 44.84
C HIS A 853 -16.45 -2.37 43.74
N ASN A 854 -17.77 -2.33 43.87
CA ASN A 854 -18.66 -1.67 42.90
C ASN A 854 -18.76 -0.16 43.16
N GLY A 855 -19.02 0.59 42.09
CA GLY A 855 -19.40 2.00 42.13
C GLY A 855 -20.86 2.24 42.58
N PRO A 856 -21.30 3.51 42.64
CA PRO A 856 -20.58 4.71 42.20
C PRO A 856 -19.52 5.17 43.22
N ARG A 857 -18.30 5.43 42.74
CA ARG A 857 -17.14 5.88 43.53
C ARG A 857 -16.30 6.84 42.68
N THR A 858 -15.41 7.64 43.28
CA THR A 858 -14.60 8.63 42.54
C THR A 858 -13.08 8.44 42.71
N ASP A 859 -12.66 7.65 43.70
CA ASP A 859 -11.28 7.22 43.91
C ASP A 859 -10.89 6.03 43.01
N TYR A 860 -9.58 5.81 42.84
CA TYR A 860 -8.98 4.84 41.90
C TYR A 860 -9.50 4.98 40.45
N ASN A 861 -9.81 6.19 40.01
CA ASN A 861 -10.32 6.45 38.66
C ASN A 861 -9.18 6.42 37.61
N ALA A 862 -9.30 5.62 36.55
CA ALA A 862 -8.32 5.54 35.45
C ALA A 862 -8.12 6.86 34.66
N TRP A 863 -9.02 7.84 34.78
CA TRP A 863 -8.84 9.19 34.26
C TRP A 863 -7.85 10.04 35.06
N SER A 864 -7.41 9.59 36.24
CA SER A 864 -6.26 10.18 36.96
C SER A 864 -4.91 9.88 36.30
N ARG A 865 -4.87 9.02 35.26
CA ARG A 865 -3.64 8.68 34.52
C ARG A 865 -3.52 9.52 33.25
N SER A 866 -2.39 10.19 33.07
CA SER A 866 -2.04 10.92 31.84
C SER A 866 -2.11 10.04 30.59
N SER A 867 -2.65 10.59 29.49
CA SER A 867 -2.49 9.97 28.17
C SER A 867 -1.00 9.92 27.81
N GLY A 868 -0.53 8.79 27.29
CA GLY A 868 0.90 8.47 27.24
C GLY A 868 1.20 7.29 26.31
N PRO A 869 2.40 6.70 26.39
CA PRO A 869 2.69 5.46 25.67
C PRO A 869 1.86 4.30 26.25
N ALA A 870 1.62 3.25 25.45
CA ALA A 870 0.94 2.01 25.87
C ALA A 870 1.76 1.15 26.86
N ASN A 871 2.69 1.75 27.63
CA ASN A 871 3.58 1.07 28.56
C ASN A 871 2.77 0.28 29.59
N SER A 872 3.18 -0.97 29.84
CA SER A 872 2.44 -1.90 30.71
C SER A 872 1.05 -2.31 30.22
N VAL A 873 0.68 -2.04 28.97
CA VAL A 873 -0.42 -2.73 28.28
C VAL A 873 0.18 -3.72 27.28
N THR A 874 -0.12 -5.01 27.45
CA THR A 874 0.31 -6.09 26.56
C THR A 874 -0.85 -7.04 26.26
N PHE A 875 -0.70 -7.90 25.26
CA PHE A 875 -1.71 -8.88 24.87
C PHE A 875 -1.08 -10.28 24.74
N GLY A 876 -1.89 -11.31 24.59
CA GLY A 876 -1.51 -12.67 24.18
C GLY A 876 -2.76 -13.45 23.78
N ASP A 877 -2.64 -14.76 23.54
CA ASP A 877 -3.76 -15.68 23.19
C ASP A 877 -5.05 -15.36 23.95
N ARG A 878 -5.96 -14.63 23.28
CA ARG A 878 -7.28 -14.19 23.78
C ARG A 878 -7.25 -13.49 25.14
N PHE A 879 -6.18 -12.74 25.46
CA PHE A 879 -6.13 -11.91 26.67
C PHE A 879 -5.42 -10.56 26.47
N ILE A 880 -5.82 -9.58 27.29
CA ILE A 880 -5.14 -8.31 27.49
C ILE A 880 -4.61 -8.24 28.93
N GLN A 881 -3.41 -7.71 29.11
CA GLN A 881 -2.71 -7.54 30.38
C GLN A 881 -2.43 -6.07 30.64
N PHE A 882 -2.77 -5.62 31.84
CA PHE A 882 -2.47 -4.30 32.38
C PHE A 882 -1.53 -4.48 33.57
N GLY A 883 -0.23 -4.45 33.30
CA GLY A 883 0.87 -4.68 34.23
C GLY A 883 0.73 -5.98 35.04
N ARG A 884 0.07 -5.93 36.20
CA ARG A 884 -0.18 -7.11 37.07
C ARG A 884 -1.56 -7.78 36.91
N PHE A 885 -2.47 -7.20 36.14
CA PHE A 885 -3.83 -7.71 35.93
C PHE A 885 -4.00 -8.29 34.52
N ARG A 886 -4.81 -9.33 34.36
CA ARG A 886 -5.21 -9.88 33.05
C ARG A 886 -6.72 -9.99 32.93
N PHE A 887 -7.21 -9.77 31.71
CA PHE A 887 -8.61 -9.89 31.30
C PHE A 887 -8.61 -10.73 30.02
N GLY A 888 -9.34 -11.83 29.96
CA GLY A 888 -9.26 -12.73 28.79
C GLY A 888 -10.16 -13.95 28.84
N ASP A 889 -10.28 -14.60 27.69
CA ASP A 889 -11.08 -15.80 27.46
C ASP A 889 -10.32 -17.07 27.90
N ALA A 890 -10.81 -17.74 28.94
CA ALA A 890 -10.20 -18.94 29.48
C ALA A 890 -10.37 -20.16 28.55
N ASP A 891 -11.56 -20.34 27.97
CA ASP A 891 -11.98 -21.61 27.34
C ASP A 891 -13.13 -21.48 26.31
N GLY A 892 -13.44 -20.27 25.82
CA GLY A 892 -14.60 -19.99 24.96
C GLY A 892 -15.94 -19.96 25.72
N THR A 893 -15.94 -20.22 27.03
CA THR A 893 -17.12 -20.36 27.89
C THR A 893 -17.06 -19.49 29.14
N HIS A 894 -15.85 -19.11 29.57
CA HIS A 894 -15.55 -18.25 30.72
C HIS A 894 -14.56 -17.15 30.31
N PHE A 895 -14.93 -15.89 30.51
CA PHE A 895 -13.97 -14.78 30.53
C PHE A 895 -13.63 -14.47 31.99
N ILE A 896 -12.36 -14.25 32.30
CA ILE A 896 -11.90 -14.10 33.68
C ILE A 896 -11.00 -12.88 33.87
N VAL A 897 -11.01 -12.36 35.10
CA VAL A 897 -10.09 -11.33 35.56
C VAL A 897 -9.16 -11.92 36.59
N THR A 898 -7.86 -11.87 36.34
CA THR A 898 -6.83 -12.41 37.24
C THR A 898 -5.79 -11.36 37.62
N HIS A 899 -5.08 -11.61 38.71
CA HIS A 899 -3.89 -10.86 39.13
C HIS A 899 -2.69 -11.78 39.24
N ALA A 900 -1.50 -11.26 38.95
CA ALA A 900 -0.23 -11.96 39.05
C ALA A 900 0.15 -12.39 40.49
N GLY A 901 -0.65 -12.04 41.50
CA GLY A 901 -0.57 -12.53 42.89
C GLY A 901 -1.29 -13.87 43.14
N GLY A 902 -1.76 -14.57 42.11
CA GLY A 902 -2.39 -15.89 42.25
C GLY A 902 -3.90 -15.86 42.45
N GLN A 903 -4.57 -14.73 42.18
CA GLN A 903 -6.00 -14.55 42.39
C GLN A 903 -6.79 -14.38 41.09
N THR A 904 -7.95 -15.03 41.03
CA THR A 904 -9.07 -14.76 40.13
C THR A 904 -10.09 -13.90 40.88
N ILE A 905 -10.41 -12.74 40.32
CA ILE A 905 -11.18 -11.67 40.97
C ILE A 905 -12.65 -11.70 40.53
N GLN A 906 -12.90 -12.05 39.26
CA GLN A 906 -14.23 -12.17 38.69
C GLN A 906 -14.21 -13.18 37.54
N ILE A 907 -15.24 -14.02 37.45
CA ILE A 907 -15.52 -14.90 36.31
C ILE A 907 -16.85 -14.47 35.69
N TYR A 908 -16.86 -14.42 34.37
CA TYR A 908 -17.99 -14.14 33.50
C TYR A 908 -18.27 -15.39 32.68
N HIS A 909 -19.48 -15.97 32.77
CA HIS A 909 -19.81 -17.20 32.06
C HIS A 909 -20.75 -16.91 30.88
N LYS A 910 -20.53 -17.54 29.72
CA LYS A 910 -21.25 -17.27 28.46
C LYS A 910 -22.78 -17.23 28.54
N HIS A 911 -23.39 -17.93 29.49
CA HIS A 911 -24.83 -17.87 29.72
C HIS A 911 -25.29 -16.60 30.48
N GLY A 912 -24.42 -15.59 30.62
CA GLY A 912 -24.72 -14.28 31.20
C GLY A 912 -24.42 -14.15 32.71
N SER A 913 -24.05 -15.22 33.41
CA SER A 913 -23.86 -15.20 34.87
C SER A 913 -22.47 -14.73 35.33
N LEU A 914 -22.39 -14.35 36.61
CA LEU A 914 -21.21 -13.83 37.28
C LEU A 914 -20.85 -14.70 38.48
N HIS A 915 -19.59 -15.10 38.59
CA HIS A 915 -19.03 -15.75 39.79
C HIS A 915 -17.90 -14.88 40.37
N PRO A 916 -18.11 -14.16 41.48
CA PRO A 916 -17.10 -13.28 42.07
C PRO A 916 -15.96 -14.07 42.73
N GLY A 917 -14.81 -13.41 42.88
CA GLY A 917 -13.71 -13.83 43.75
C GLY A 917 -13.89 -13.42 45.21
N PRO A 918 -12.86 -13.62 46.07
CA PRO A 918 -11.55 -14.17 45.73
C PRO A 918 -11.59 -15.67 45.44
N ARG A 919 -10.87 -16.08 44.39
CA ARG A 919 -10.69 -17.49 43.96
C ARG A 919 -9.26 -17.71 43.47
N THR A 920 -8.79 -18.94 43.48
CA THR A 920 -7.43 -19.30 42.98
C THR A 920 -7.47 -20.37 41.88
N ASP A 921 -8.60 -21.07 41.72
CA ASP A 921 -8.73 -22.27 40.88
C ASP A 921 -8.74 -21.99 39.37
N TRP A 922 -9.03 -20.75 38.97
CA TRP A 922 -9.00 -20.32 37.55
C TRP A 922 -7.76 -19.49 37.20
N THR A 923 -6.87 -19.20 38.13
CA THR A 923 -5.83 -18.18 37.90
C THR A 923 -4.82 -18.60 36.83
N ALA A 924 -4.41 -19.87 36.82
CA ALA A 924 -3.51 -20.45 35.82
C ALA A 924 -4.03 -20.27 34.37
N ALA A 925 -5.36 -20.36 34.18
CA ALA A 925 -5.99 -20.35 32.85
C ALA A 925 -5.69 -19.08 32.02
N LEU A 926 -5.41 -17.96 32.69
CA LEU A 926 -4.81 -16.77 32.05
C LEU A 926 -3.36 -16.51 32.46
N ASN A 927 -2.96 -16.70 33.72
CA ASN A 927 -1.62 -16.27 34.19
C ASN A 927 -0.47 -17.08 33.57
N ASP A 928 -0.71 -18.33 33.18
CA ASP A 928 0.34 -19.20 32.65
C ASP A 928 0.57 -19.00 31.14
N ARG A 929 -0.30 -18.21 30.48
CA ARG A 929 -0.11 -17.79 29.09
C ARG A 929 1.00 -16.76 28.97
N TYR A 930 1.79 -16.82 27.90
CA TYR A 930 2.81 -15.82 27.62
C TYR A 930 2.21 -14.59 26.92
N PRO A 931 2.57 -13.36 27.33
CA PRO A 931 2.29 -12.16 26.53
C PRO A 931 3.05 -12.24 25.20
N GLN A 932 2.35 -11.99 24.10
CA GLN A 932 2.87 -12.09 22.74
C GLN A 932 3.00 -10.71 22.11
N TRP A 933 4.23 -10.35 21.74
CA TRP A 933 4.57 -9.13 21.02
C TRP A 933 4.47 -9.34 19.49
N HIS A 934 3.34 -9.86 19.01
CA HIS A 934 3.15 -10.18 17.58
C HIS A 934 2.67 -9.00 16.74
N CYS A 935 2.01 -8.01 17.36
CA CYS A 935 2.13 -6.64 16.85
C CYS A 935 3.55 -6.15 17.16
N GLY A 936 4.30 -5.69 16.14
CA GLY A 936 5.32 -4.66 16.37
C GLY A 936 4.66 -3.52 17.15
N THR A 937 5.34 -2.99 18.18
CA THR A 937 4.74 -2.28 19.34
C THR A 937 3.43 -1.52 19.04
N VAL A 938 2.45 -1.55 19.94
CA VAL A 938 1.16 -0.84 19.77
C VAL A 938 1.34 0.58 19.20
N GLN A 939 2.38 1.31 19.61
CA GLN A 939 2.76 2.62 19.02
C GLN A 939 2.97 2.62 17.49
N THR A 940 3.61 1.60 16.90
CA THR A 940 3.84 1.49 15.44
C THR A 940 2.57 1.18 14.64
N VAL A 941 1.61 0.43 15.19
CA VAL A 941 0.32 0.15 14.52
C VAL A 941 -0.64 1.33 14.65
N PHE A 942 -0.71 1.93 15.85
CA PHE A 942 -1.61 3.06 16.13
C PHE A 942 -1.01 4.43 15.75
N GLY A 943 0.25 4.49 15.30
CA GLY A 943 0.96 5.68 14.79
C GLY A 943 1.06 6.89 15.73
N THR A 944 0.57 6.78 16.96
CA THR A 944 0.39 7.90 17.88
C THR A 944 1.71 8.29 18.53
N CYS A 945 2.08 9.57 18.37
CA CYS A 945 3.14 10.18 19.16
C CYS A 945 2.92 9.92 20.66
N THR A 946 3.98 9.53 21.35
CA THR A 946 3.92 9.11 22.75
C THR A 946 3.38 10.24 23.64
N GLY A 947 2.17 10.04 24.18
CA GLY A 947 1.49 11.03 25.01
C GLY A 947 1.06 12.31 24.28
N ILE A 948 0.83 12.23 22.97
CA ILE A 948 0.26 13.32 22.18
C ILE A 948 -1.03 12.80 21.53
N ALA A 949 -2.09 13.61 21.59
CA ALA A 949 -3.34 13.34 20.88
C ALA A 949 -3.86 14.64 20.26
N THR A 950 -4.48 14.55 19.10
CA THR A 950 -5.11 15.69 18.41
C THR A 950 -6.63 15.59 18.46
N GLY A 951 -7.28 16.70 18.13
CA GLY A 951 -8.71 16.76 17.88
C GLY A 951 -9.07 18.08 17.20
N HIS A 952 -10.37 18.31 17.04
CA HIS A 952 -10.91 19.51 16.41
C HIS A 952 -10.40 20.78 17.12
N ASN A 953 -9.56 21.56 16.43
CA ASN A 953 -8.85 22.74 16.95
C ASN A 953 -8.00 22.55 18.23
N PHE A 954 -7.56 21.33 18.58
CA PHE A 954 -6.69 21.12 19.77
C PHE A 954 -5.57 20.08 19.61
N LEU A 955 -4.50 20.31 20.37
CA LEU A 955 -3.36 19.41 20.57
C LEU A 955 -3.21 19.15 22.07
N GLN A 956 -3.40 17.89 22.47
CA GLN A 956 -3.12 17.39 23.81
C GLN A 956 -1.66 16.91 23.87
N LEU A 957 -0.96 17.31 24.93
CA LEU A 957 0.41 16.97 25.25
C LEU A 957 0.41 16.50 26.72
N GLY A 958 0.36 15.19 26.95
CA GLY A 958 0.22 14.59 28.27
C GLY A 958 -1.08 14.99 28.96
N GLU A 959 -0.94 15.65 30.11
CA GLU A 959 -2.06 16.18 30.93
C GLU A 959 -2.54 17.57 30.51
N TRP A 960 -2.03 18.10 29.39
CA TRP A 960 -2.21 19.48 28.95
C TRP A 960 -2.83 19.58 27.57
N ARG A 961 -3.61 20.62 27.31
CA ARG A 961 -4.20 20.92 26.00
C ARG A 961 -3.95 22.36 25.59
N LEU A 962 -3.50 22.48 24.34
CA LEU A 962 -3.44 23.70 23.54
C LEU A 962 -4.65 23.69 22.61
N ALA A 963 -5.51 24.71 22.65
CA ALA A 963 -6.74 24.70 21.85
C ALA A 963 -7.27 26.08 21.48
N ALA A 964 -7.75 26.24 20.24
CA ALA A 964 -8.67 27.32 19.87
C ALA A 964 -10.10 26.88 20.23
N ILE A 965 -10.64 27.43 21.31
CA ILE A 965 -11.94 27.05 21.88
C ILE A 965 -13.08 27.62 21.02
N ASP A 966 -12.92 28.85 20.56
CA ASP A 966 -13.72 29.47 19.51
C ASP A 966 -12.80 30.28 18.58
N GLY A 967 -13.37 30.97 17.59
CA GLY A 967 -12.60 31.82 16.67
C GLY A 967 -11.93 33.05 17.31
N ASN A 968 -12.16 33.30 18.60
CA ASN A 968 -11.73 34.49 19.35
C ASN A 968 -10.81 34.16 20.54
N HIS A 969 -10.76 32.91 21.00
CA HIS A 969 -10.03 32.48 22.21
C HIS A 969 -9.18 31.21 21.97
N PHE A 970 -7.87 31.34 22.15
CA PHE A 970 -6.93 30.22 22.28
C PHE A 970 -6.52 30.02 23.74
N SER A 971 -6.29 28.78 24.18
CA SER A 971 -6.12 28.43 25.59
C SER A 971 -5.01 27.42 25.85
N VAL A 972 -4.41 27.51 27.05
CA VAL A 972 -3.54 26.50 27.66
C VAL A 972 -4.25 25.98 28.91
N SER A 973 -4.62 24.69 28.93
CA SER A 973 -5.43 24.11 30.02
C SER A 973 -5.02 22.70 30.43
N HIS A 974 -5.04 22.42 31.74
CA HIS A 974 -4.68 21.15 32.36
C HIS A 974 -5.90 20.29 32.69
N GLN A 975 -5.74 18.97 32.72
CA GLN A 975 -6.82 18.01 32.93
C GLN A 975 -7.55 18.15 34.29
N ALA A 976 -6.94 18.81 35.29
CA ALA A 976 -7.60 19.17 36.55
C ALA A 976 -8.64 20.31 36.42
N GLY A 977 -9.03 20.68 35.20
CA GLY A 977 -10.06 21.68 34.92
C GLY A 977 -9.58 23.13 35.03
N GLN A 978 -8.26 23.37 35.02
CA GLN A 978 -7.67 24.70 35.12
C GLN A 978 -7.12 25.19 33.77
N THR A 979 -7.56 26.37 33.36
CA THR A 979 -7.02 27.16 32.26
C THR A 979 -6.02 28.16 32.81
N CYS A 980 -4.76 28.03 32.40
CA CYS A 980 -3.65 28.83 32.90
C CYS A 980 -3.51 30.16 32.16
N GLN A 981 -3.81 30.17 30.86
CA GLN A 981 -3.72 31.36 30.02
C GLN A 981 -4.75 31.28 28.88
N ILE A 982 -5.40 32.41 28.61
CA ILE A 982 -6.27 32.61 27.45
C ILE A 982 -5.68 33.74 26.60
N TYR A 983 -5.61 33.52 25.29
CA TYR A 983 -5.06 34.43 24.28
C TYR A 983 -6.21 34.84 23.35
N ARG A 984 -6.44 36.14 23.16
CA ARG A 984 -7.58 36.66 22.40
C ARG A 984 -7.20 37.14 21.01
N ASN A 985 -8.15 37.07 20.08
CA ASN A 985 -8.02 37.58 18.71
C ASN A 985 -7.69 39.08 18.62
N ASP A 986 -8.14 39.87 19.60
CA ASP A 986 -7.79 41.30 19.76
C ASP A 986 -6.35 41.56 20.25
N GLY A 987 -5.54 40.51 20.42
CA GLY A 987 -4.16 40.60 20.87
C GLY A 987 -4.00 40.73 22.39
N THR A 988 -5.08 40.74 23.17
CA THR A 988 -5.01 40.76 24.64
C THR A 988 -4.90 39.35 25.24
N LEU A 989 -4.46 39.28 26.50
CA LEU A 989 -4.22 38.04 27.23
C LEU A 989 -4.93 38.08 28.59
N HIS A 990 -5.51 36.95 29.01
CA HIS A 990 -6.19 36.78 30.31
C HIS A 990 -5.55 35.63 31.10
N PRO A 991 -4.71 35.90 32.11
CA PRO A 991 -4.08 34.86 32.91
C PRO A 991 -5.08 34.16 33.83
N GLY A 992 -4.74 32.93 34.21
CA GLY A 992 -5.41 32.10 35.20
C GLY A 992 -5.07 32.48 36.65
N PRO A 993 -5.50 31.68 37.65
CA PRO A 993 -6.27 30.45 37.49
C PRO A 993 -7.73 30.70 37.10
N ARG A 994 -8.29 29.86 36.20
CA ARG A 994 -9.67 29.94 35.71
C ARG A 994 -10.18 28.53 35.38
N THR A 995 -11.47 28.27 35.61
CA THR A 995 -12.14 27.04 35.15
C THR A 995 -12.88 27.19 33.82
N SER A 996 -13.01 28.42 33.31
CA SER A 996 -13.60 28.71 31.99
C SER A 996 -12.58 28.54 30.86
N TRP A 997 -13.09 28.34 29.64
CA TRP A 997 -12.28 28.21 28.40
C TRP A 997 -11.26 27.05 28.40
N GLY A 998 -11.47 26.03 29.23
CA GLY A 998 -10.64 24.82 29.27
C GLY A 998 -11.01 23.82 28.16
N ALA A 999 -10.02 23.27 27.47
CA ALA A 999 -10.19 22.42 26.28
C ALA A 999 -10.65 20.98 26.57
N TRP A 1000 -10.86 20.61 27.83
CA TRP A 1000 -11.10 19.22 28.24
C TRP A 1000 -12.52 18.71 28.00
N HIS A 1001 -13.44 19.61 27.64
CA HIS A 1001 -14.77 19.26 27.12
C HIS A 1001 -14.75 18.83 25.64
N LEU A 1002 -13.62 19.06 24.93
CA LEU A 1002 -13.47 18.64 23.53
C LEU A 1002 -13.15 17.14 23.44
N GLU A 1003 -13.81 16.43 22.54
CA GLU A 1003 -13.60 14.99 22.35
C GLU A 1003 -12.36 14.74 21.47
N THR A 1004 -11.48 13.82 21.89
CA THR A 1004 -10.43 13.26 21.02
C THR A 1004 -11.10 12.48 19.89
N LYS A 1005 -11.06 13.03 18.68
CA LYS A 1005 -11.63 12.47 17.46
C LYS A 1005 -10.55 12.37 16.40
N GLU A 1006 -10.60 11.31 15.61
CA GLU A 1006 -9.77 11.23 14.41
C GLU A 1006 -10.07 12.42 13.50
N VAL A 1007 -9.00 12.99 12.95
CA VAL A 1007 -8.99 14.38 12.52
C VAL A 1007 -9.30 14.45 11.03
N HIS A 1008 -10.58 14.48 10.65
CA HIS A 1008 -11.00 14.44 9.22
C HIS A 1008 -11.92 15.59 8.74
N SER A 1009 -12.36 16.49 9.63
CA SER A 1009 -13.12 17.69 9.25
C SER A 1009 -12.21 18.91 9.01
N SER A 1010 -12.71 19.94 8.31
CA SER A 1010 -11.99 21.15 7.88
C SER A 1010 -11.40 22.07 8.97
N ASN A 1011 -11.52 21.69 10.25
CA ASN A 1011 -10.96 22.39 11.41
C ASN A 1011 -9.87 21.51 12.06
N ARG A 1012 -8.97 20.98 11.21
CA ARG A 1012 -7.81 20.21 11.64
C ARG A 1012 -6.83 21.11 12.41
N VAL A 1013 -5.98 20.49 13.22
CA VAL A 1013 -4.67 21.09 13.53
C VAL A 1013 -3.83 20.99 12.27
N THR A 1014 -3.55 22.11 11.60
CA THR A 1014 -2.72 22.15 10.38
C THR A 1014 -1.31 22.64 10.68
N PHE A 1015 -0.40 22.43 9.73
CA PHE A 1015 1.03 22.69 9.89
C PHE A 1015 1.56 23.57 8.74
N GLY A 1016 2.81 24.01 8.90
CA GLY A 1016 3.60 24.69 7.89
C GLY A 1016 4.99 24.99 8.45
N ASP A 1017 5.81 25.75 7.70
CA ASP A 1017 7.18 26.11 8.10
C ASP A 1017 7.24 26.71 9.52
N ARG A 1018 7.76 25.91 10.45
CA ARG A 1018 7.90 26.19 11.89
C ARG A 1018 6.64 26.76 12.55
N PHE A 1019 5.44 26.29 12.19
CA PHE A 1019 4.22 26.61 12.94
C PHE A 1019 3.21 25.46 13.02
N ILE A 1020 2.31 25.57 13.99
CA ILE A 1020 1.11 24.75 14.16
C ILE A 1020 -0.10 25.69 14.23
N GLN A 1021 -1.17 25.37 13.50
CA GLN A 1021 -2.40 26.14 13.39
C GLN A 1021 -3.57 25.45 14.08
N PHE A 1022 -4.40 26.26 14.74
CA PHE A 1022 -5.58 25.88 15.51
C PHE A 1022 -6.73 26.80 15.09
N GLY A 1023 -7.46 26.43 14.04
CA GLY A 1023 -8.48 27.29 13.44
C GLY A 1023 -7.91 28.65 13.02
N HIS A 1024 -8.28 29.72 13.73
CA HIS A 1024 -7.81 31.08 13.46
C HIS A 1024 -6.56 31.52 14.25
N PHE A 1025 -5.91 30.60 14.96
CA PHE A 1025 -4.68 30.86 15.71
C PHE A 1025 -3.50 30.07 15.15
N ARG A 1026 -2.30 30.63 15.22
CA ARG A 1026 -1.02 29.96 14.94
C ARG A 1026 -0.07 30.12 16.12
N MET A 1027 0.71 29.10 16.41
CA MET A 1027 1.87 29.17 17.29
C MET A 1027 3.11 28.59 16.59
N GLY A 1028 4.28 29.20 16.77
CA GLY A 1028 5.44 28.83 15.96
C GLY A 1028 6.67 29.71 16.16
N GLU A 1029 7.81 29.23 15.67
CA GLU A 1029 9.06 30.01 15.63
C GLU A 1029 8.98 31.01 14.48
N VAL A 1030 9.01 32.30 14.79
CA VAL A 1030 9.07 33.39 13.81
C VAL A 1030 10.50 33.54 13.26
N ASP A 1031 11.49 33.46 14.15
CA ASP A 1031 12.92 33.41 13.85
C ASP A 1031 13.68 32.74 15.01
N GLU A 1032 14.99 32.48 14.85
CA GLU A 1032 15.82 31.79 15.88
C GLU A 1032 15.79 32.43 17.28
N ALA A 1033 15.36 33.69 17.40
CA ALA A 1033 15.23 34.42 18.65
C ALA A 1033 13.79 34.54 19.17
N HIS A 1034 12.76 34.30 18.35
CA HIS A 1034 11.36 34.58 18.67
C HIS A 1034 10.42 33.42 18.30
N PHE A 1035 9.66 32.95 19.29
CA PHE A 1035 8.46 32.14 19.10
C PHE A 1035 7.24 33.00 19.43
N SER A 1036 6.10 32.81 18.75
CA SER A 1036 4.90 33.61 19.01
C SER A 1036 3.60 32.82 18.94
N ILE A 1037 2.54 33.40 19.49
CA ILE A 1037 1.13 33.02 19.27
C ILE A 1037 0.44 34.20 18.59
N SER A 1038 -0.21 33.97 17.44
CA SER A 1038 -0.83 35.01 16.62
C SER A 1038 -2.15 34.58 15.98
N HIS A 1039 -3.08 35.53 15.79
CA HIS A 1039 -4.42 35.34 15.24
C HIS A 1039 -4.53 35.83 13.79
N SER A 1040 -5.42 35.23 13.00
CA SER A 1040 -5.63 35.54 11.57
C SER A 1040 -6.07 36.99 11.31
N GLY A 1041 -6.61 37.68 12.31
CA GLY A 1041 -6.88 39.12 12.31
C GLY A 1041 -5.63 40.02 12.37
N GLY A 1042 -4.43 39.45 12.24
CA GLY A 1042 -3.16 40.18 12.19
C GLY A 1042 -2.58 40.58 13.55
N GLN A 1043 -3.08 40.00 14.65
CA GLN A 1043 -2.60 40.27 16.01
C GLN A 1043 -1.64 39.18 16.49
N THR A 1044 -0.44 39.57 16.89
CA THR A 1044 0.48 38.78 17.71
C THR A 1044 0.15 39.03 19.19
N ILE A 1045 -0.22 37.96 19.88
CA ILE A 1045 -0.83 37.99 21.22
C ILE A 1045 0.23 37.79 22.31
N GLN A 1046 1.24 36.99 22.03
CA GLN A 1046 2.38 36.75 22.93
C GLN A 1046 3.61 36.38 22.12
N ILE A 1047 4.76 36.93 22.50
CA ILE A 1047 6.07 36.59 21.97
C ILE A 1047 6.94 36.04 23.11
N PHE A 1048 7.68 34.99 22.80
CA PHE A 1048 8.56 34.21 23.67
C PHE A 1048 9.98 34.31 23.11
N ARG A 1049 10.94 34.82 23.88
CA ARG A 1049 12.30 35.10 23.40
C ARG A 1049 13.30 34.03 23.81
N LYS A 1050 14.34 33.82 22.99
CA LYS A 1050 15.44 32.87 23.27
C LYS A 1050 16.25 33.16 24.53
N ASP A 1051 16.24 34.40 25.00
CA ASP A 1051 16.85 34.80 26.26
C ASP A 1051 16.02 34.37 27.50
N GLY A 1052 14.78 33.94 27.30
CA GLY A 1052 13.84 33.55 28.35
C GLY A 1052 12.84 34.65 28.75
N THR A 1053 12.80 35.79 28.06
CA THR A 1053 11.84 36.88 28.35
C THR A 1053 10.56 36.81 27.53
N LEU A 1054 9.49 37.45 28.04
CA LEU A 1054 8.17 37.53 27.42
C LEU A 1054 7.88 38.95 26.91
N HIS A 1055 7.25 39.04 25.74
CA HIS A 1055 6.78 40.28 25.12
C HIS A 1055 5.29 40.15 24.79
N PRO A 1056 4.37 40.71 25.61
CA PRO A 1056 2.93 40.52 25.44
C PRO A 1056 2.33 41.38 24.32
N GLY A 1057 1.16 40.96 23.83
CA GLY A 1057 0.30 41.68 22.90
C GLY A 1057 -0.50 42.83 23.52
N PRO A 1058 -1.29 43.58 22.73
CA PRO A 1058 -1.48 43.43 21.29
C PRO A 1058 -0.34 44.02 20.46
N ARG A 1059 0.13 43.29 19.44
CA ARG A 1059 1.21 43.71 18.51
C ARG A 1059 0.90 43.20 17.10
N THR A 1060 1.48 43.80 16.06
CA THR A 1060 1.24 43.40 14.65
C THR A 1060 2.49 42.86 13.94
N ASP A 1061 3.66 43.00 14.56
CA ASP A 1061 4.91 42.36 14.18
C ASP A 1061 5.06 40.97 14.85
N TYR A 1062 5.96 40.15 14.30
CA TYR A 1062 6.19 38.74 14.71
C TYR A 1062 4.95 37.81 14.59
N GLY A 1063 4.06 38.08 13.64
CA GLY A 1063 2.93 37.21 13.30
C GLY A 1063 3.29 36.10 12.32
N LEU A 1064 2.64 34.93 12.44
CA LEU A 1064 2.94 33.72 11.65
C LEU A 1064 2.11 33.59 10.35
N TRP A 1065 1.24 34.56 10.08
CA TRP A 1065 0.27 34.53 8.96
C TRP A 1065 0.86 34.91 7.60
N GLY A 1066 2.14 35.29 7.54
CA GLY A 1066 2.89 35.44 6.29
C GLY A 1066 3.39 34.13 5.67
N ARG A 1067 3.29 33.00 6.40
CA ARG A 1067 3.68 31.66 5.91
C ARG A 1067 2.48 30.89 5.36
N GLN A 1068 2.72 29.99 4.41
CA GLN A 1068 1.68 29.11 3.88
C GLN A 1068 1.49 27.87 4.76
N GLU A 1069 0.29 27.28 4.71
CA GLU A 1069 0.03 25.94 5.25
C GLU A 1069 0.60 24.88 4.30
N GLY A 1070 1.04 23.75 4.85
CA GLY A 1070 1.70 22.69 4.08
C GLY A 1070 2.36 21.67 5.01
N ASP A 1071 3.49 21.11 4.57
CA ASP A 1071 4.26 20.14 5.34
C ASP A 1071 4.74 20.71 6.68
N ALA A 1072 4.91 19.82 7.67
CA ALA A 1072 5.30 20.16 9.04
C ALA A 1072 6.81 20.49 9.17
N LEU A 1073 7.34 21.32 8.26
CA LEU A 1073 8.75 21.67 8.16
C LEU A 1073 9.25 22.31 9.45
N GLY A 1074 10.30 21.74 10.04
CA GLY A 1074 10.83 22.19 11.33
C GLY A 1074 9.94 21.89 12.53
N VAL A 1075 8.87 21.10 12.41
CA VAL A 1075 8.06 20.61 13.53
C VAL A 1075 8.40 19.13 13.78
N THR A 1076 8.81 18.82 15.01
CA THR A 1076 9.19 17.47 15.45
C THR A 1076 8.61 17.18 16.84
N PHE A 1077 8.55 15.93 17.25
CA PHE A 1077 7.77 15.50 18.42
C PHE A 1077 8.61 14.66 19.40
N GLY A 1078 8.10 14.44 20.60
CA GLY A 1078 8.64 13.51 21.60
C GLY A 1078 7.64 13.23 22.71
N ASP A 1079 8.03 12.50 23.76
CA ASP A 1079 7.15 12.18 24.90
C ASP A 1079 6.47 13.44 25.46
N ARG A 1080 5.18 13.62 25.16
CA ARG A 1080 4.32 14.72 25.62
C ARG A 1080 4.86 16.14 25.31
N PHE A 1081 5.65 16.31 24.25
CA PHE A 1081 6.08 17.63 23.78
C PHE A 1081 6.20 17.72 22.27
N VAL A 1082 6.08 18.95 21.75
CA VAL A 1082 6.40 19.30 20.37
C VAL A 1082 7.58 20.28 20.35
N GLN A 1083 8.51 20.09 19.42
CA GLN A 1083 9.61 21.01 19.13
C GLN A 1083 9.32 21.67 17.78
N ILE A 1084 9.22 23.00 17.79
CA ILE A 1084 8.99 23.83 16.62
C ILE A 1084 10.26 24.67 16.44
N GLY A 1085 11.11 24.26 15.51
CA GLY A 1085 12.45 24.79 15.30
C GLY A 1085 13.31 24.70 16.58
N ASN A 1086 13.68 25.87 17.08
CA ASN A 1086 14.51 26.10 18.26
C ASN A 1086 13.72 26.20 19.57
N PHE A 1087 12.41 25.99 19.56
CA PHE A 1087 11.56 26.05 20.76
C PHE A 1087 10.83 24.73 21.01
N ARG A 1088 10.82 24.27 22.26
CA ARG A 1088 9.99 23.17 22.75
C ARG A 1088 8.80 23.70 23.53
N VAL A 1089 7.64 23.09 23.30
CA VAL A 1089 6.40 23.35 24.02
C VAL A 1089 5.81 22.01 24.48
N GLY A 1090 5.56 21.83 25.78
CA GLY A 1090 5.08 20.53 26.28
C GLY A 1090 5.06 20.34 27.79
N ASP A 1091 4.52 19.18 28.17
CA ASP A 1091 4.30 18.72 29.54
C ASP A 1091 5.60 18.17 30.15
N VAL A 1092 6.02 18.72 31.29
CA VAL A 1092 7.29 18.45 31.97
C VAL A 1092 7.17 17.32 33.01
N ASP A 1093 6.06 17.20 33.71
CA ASP A 1093 5.88 16.26 34.83
C ASP A 1093 4.41 15.94 35.20
N GLY A 1094 3.46 16.28 34.33
CA GLY A 1094 2.01 16.32 34.60
C GLY A 1094 1.57 17.65 35.19
N THR A 1095 2.29 18.15 36.20
CA THR A 1095 1.94 19.37 36.95
C THR A 1095 2.48 20.68 36.36
N HIS A 1096 3.50 20.61 35.50
CA HIS A 1096 4.11 21.77 34.82
C HIS A 1096 4.11 21.59 33.30
N PHE A 1097 3.73 22.64 32.58
CA PHE A 1097 3.86 22.77 31.13
C PHE A 1097 4.76 23.96 30.81
N SER A 1098 5.56 23.88 29.75
CA SER A 1098 6.60 24.88 29.48
C SER A 1098 6.68 25.31 28.02
N VAL A 1099 7.15 26.54 27.80
CA VAL A 1099 7.78 26.98 26.55
C VAL A 1099 9.27 27.20 26.84
N THR A 1100 10.16 26.48 26.15
CA THR A 1100 11.63 26.57 26.35
C THR A 1100 12.36 26.73 25.00
N HIS A 1101 13.42 27.53 24.95
CA HIS A 1101 14.38 27.58 23.82
C HIS A 1101 15.51 26.54 23.96
N VAL A 1102 16.06 26.05 22.83
CA VAL A 1102 17.21 25.12 22.75
C VAL A 1102 18.45 25.58 23.54
N GLY A 1103 18.60 26.89 23.77
CA GLY A 1103 19.64 27.46 24.64
C GLY A 1103 19.45 27.18 26.15
N GLY A 1104 18.54 26.28 26.53
CA GLY A 1104 18.26 25.93 27.93
C GLY A 1104 17.54 27.03 28.70
N LYS A 1105 16.74 27.86 28.01
CA LYS A 1105 16.00 28.98 28.60
C LYS A 1105 14.49 28.77 28.55
N THR A 1106 13.93 28.46 29.71
CA THR A 1106 12.49 28.35 29.94
C THR A 1106 11.91 29.76 30.00
N VAL A 1107 10.95 30.03 29.11
CA VAL A 1107 10.39 31.36 28.85
C VAL A 1107 9.09 31.59 29.62
N GLU A 1108 8.26 30.55 29.73
CA GLU A 1108 7.05 30.54 30.54
C GLU A 1108 6.77 29.11 31.04
N ILE A 1109 6.26 29.01 32.27
CA ILE A 1109 5.81 27.78 32.91
C ILE A 1109 4.35 27.97 33.33
N PHE A 1110 3.48 27.07 32.91
CA PHE A 1110 2.08 26.98 33.32
C PHE A 1110 1.94 25.81 34.31
N ARG A 1111 1.11 25.95 35.34
CA ARG A 1111 0.99 24.99 36.45
C ARG A 1111 -0.41 24.42 36.57
N SER A 1112 -0.55 23.16 36.97
CA SER A 1112 -1.84 22.45 37.06
C SER A 1112 -2.86 23.09 38.02
N ASP A 1113 -2.41 23.99 38.89
CA ASP A 1113 -3.25 24.85 39.75
C ASP A 1113 -3.85 26.07 39.01
N GLY A 1114 -3.52 26.27 37.74
CA GLY A 1114 -3.96 27.41 36.91
C GLY A 1114 -3.05 28.63 36.97
N THR A 1115 -1.96 28.60 37.74
CA THR A 1115 -0.98 29.70 37.83
C THR A 1115 0.08 29.62 36.73
N LEU A 1116 0.81 30.72 36.53
CA LEU A 1116 1.90 30.81 35.55
C LEU A 1116 3.09 31.62 36.08
N HIS A 1117 4.29 31.25 35.62
CA HIS A 1117 5.56 31.79 36.06
C HIS A 1117 6.42 32.14 34.83
N ALA A 1118 6.72 33.42 34.65
CA ALA A 1118 7.59 33.91 33.58
C ALA A 1118 9.06 33.49 33.79
N GLY A 1119 9.79 33.40 32.68
CA GLY A 1119 11.25 33.32 32.64
C GLY A 1119 11.94 34.68 32.86
N PRO A 1120 13.29 34.75 32.70
CA PRO A 1120 14.15 33.70 32.17
C PRO A 1120 14.53 32.66 33.23
N ARG A 1121 14.26 31.39 32.95
CA ARG A 1121 14.55 30.23 33.83
C ARG A 1121 15.36 29.16 33.09
N SER A 1122 15.79 28.11 33.79
CA SER A 1122 16.48 26.95 33.22
C SER A 1122 16.06 25.60 33.85
N ASP A 1123 15.04 25.65 34.70
CA ASP A 1123 14.30 24.52 35.24
C ASP A 1123 12.95 24.37 34.53
N TYR A 1124 12.22 23.29 34.83
CA TYR A 1124 10.93 22.94 34.21
C TYR A 1124 10.94 22.96 32.68
N THR A 1125 11.77 22.10 32.08
CA THR A 1125 11.92 22.00 30.63
C THR A 1125 11.79 20.57 30.12
N THR A 1126 11.39 20.42 28.86
CA THR A 1126 11.40 19.15 28.11
C THR A 1126 12.70 18.90 27.34
N PHE A 1127 13.69 19.80 27.43
CA PHE A 1127 15.05 19.50 26.96
C PHE A 1127 15.71 18.40 27.81
N GLY A 1128 16.55 17.59 27.16
CA GLY A 1128 17.04 16.32 27.73
C GLY A 1128 16.16 15.10 27.41
N ARG A 1129 14.87 15.29 27.05
CA ARG A 1129 14.07 14.21 26.45
C ARG A 1129 14.47 13.97 24.99
N PRO A 1130 14.52 12.71 24.51
CA PRO A 1130 14.72 12.42 23.10
C PRO A 1130 13.56 12.93 22.25
N LEU A 1131 13.83 13.19 20.96
CA LEU A 1131 12.78 13.28 19.95
C LEU A 1131 12.27 11.86 19.63
N SER A 1132 11.06 11.75 19.13
CA SER A 1132 10.44 10.52 18.66
C SER A 1132 10.13 10.65 17.18
N GLU A 1133 10.45 9.60 16.41
CA GLU A 1133 9.98 9.48 15.03
C GLU A 1133 8.47 9.18 15.05
N CYS A 1134 7.68 10.24 14.85
CA CYS A 1134 6.23 10.11 14.71
C CYS A 1134 5.81 10.22 13.25
N LYS A 1135 4.94 9.32 12.80
CA LYS A 1135 4.16 9.53 11.58
C LYS A 1135 2.92 10.35 11.93
N VAL A 1136 2.98 11.66 11.70
CA VAL A 1136 1.78 12.51 11.76
C VAL A 1136 0.98 12.26 10.49
N PHE A 1137 -0.19 11.64 10.62
CA PHE A 1137 -1.17 11.56 9.55
C PHE A 1137 -1.83 12.94 9.38
N SER A 1138 -1.61 13.58 8.23
CA SER A 1138 -1.95 14.98 7.95
C SER A 1138 -3.36 15.23 7.43
#